data_AF-A0A8R7P074-F1
#
_entry.id   AF-A0A8R7P074-F1
#
_cell.length_a   1.000
_cell.length_b   1.000
_cell.length_c   1.000
_cell.angle_alpha   90.00
_cell.angle_beta   90.00
_cell.angle_gamma   90.00
#
_symmetry.space_group_name_H-M   'P 1'
#
loop_
_entity.id
_entity.type
_entity.pdbx_description
1 polymer ?
#
loop_
_entity_poly.entity_id
_entity_poly.type
_entity_poly.pdbx_seq_one_letter_code
_entity_poly.pdbx_strand_id
1 'polypeptide(L)'
;MIPFNSAVADEVRSLVQGADDSTVDSIYRELCQLADCSPDGCILLLQVCLDEVLLNAGVAKYSQLKQDLLSTVFRYCLDKPYFSTCFCEALRTLSVSDVFLETLSNELDLSRAERVGIGLALSDAENIGLNLKGQRFSIAQIEELCKNPAQSISNDQIHDIVVFLHQTDGLSKHMDSFTNIISLFKVKEMPFHVPVLVQDSNVRPASSHMEMYIGSFDDDFDSLLSEIGKEISMADIITELGYGCTADIAHCKDTLSLFEPLDDLGISKLLGAVVTTAAGLGEAHNTYSTFISAFGNSQTNDSFQSTAWDINVLVDSINEIAPQTNWTSVMENLDHEGFSIPDEGAFRLLMSIYSRACKDPFPLHAICGSLWKNLEGQLSFLKHAVAAPADTFTFKHSSRKLVFPDLANHIQGNQAWYCLDLLEVLCQLADLGYATLARPLLDYPLSHCPDVLLLGVSQINTAYNLLQYEVLSCVFPALLKDTKNSSLMNYLWHLNPSLTLRGFVDAHSDIICLLRTVDICQDLKILSAVLDSTPLAFSIKLATVSFRNDHSNLEKWITEKFSAHREAFIEECVKFLKESVVNTTHAAAEGVIQQPQATITNICWESCPLFIKVLQSHSGQLLTNQLVDELNRVEAAYESRTQSSLGRDIPTSEGGSDDIETQANIYFHQMFSEQISIDAMIQMLARFKESTNKR
;
A
#
# COMPACT_ATOMS: atom_id res chain seq x y z
N MET A 1 -14.29 31.04 10.11
CA MET A 1 -13.22 31.39 9.14
C MET A 1 -13.45 32.81 8.67
N ILE A 2 -12.40 33.63 8.67
CA ILE A 2 -12.43 34.97 8.04
C ILE A 2 -12.18 34.71 6.56
N PRO A 3 -13.10 35.04 5.64
CA PRO A 3 -12.88 34.82 4.22
C PRO A 3 -11.65 35.61 3.78
N PHE A 4 -10.75 34.96 3.03
CA PHE A 4 -9.65 35.65 2.39
C PHE A 4 -10.18 36.82 1.56
N ASN A 5 -9.49 37.97 1.64
CA ASN A 5 -9.84 39.16 0.89
C ASN A 5 -9.77 38.85 -0.61
N SER A 6 -10.82 39.16 -1.39
CA SER A 6 -10.86 38.86 -2.84
C SER A 6 -9.66 39.44 -3.60
N ALA A 7 -9.07 40.52 -3.08
CA ALA A 7 -7.85 41.12 -3.58
C ALA A 7 -6.65 40.15 -3.63
N VAL A 8 -6.53 39.24 -2.66
CA VAL A 8 -5.41 38.27 -2.61
C VAL A 8 -5.61 37.16 -3.64
N ALA A 9 -6.85 36.70 -3.83
CA ALA A 9 -7.17 35.72 -4.87
C ALA A 9 -6.93 36.30 -6.28
N ASP A 10 -7.25 37.59 -6.49
CA ASP A 10 -6.98 38.29 -7.74
C ASP A 10 -5.47 38.48 -8.00
N GLU A 11 -4.69 38.72 -6.94
CA GLU A 11 -3.22 38.82 -7.02
C GLU A 11 -2.57 37.48 -7.36
N VAL A 12 -2.98 36.39 -6.70
CA VAL A 12 -2.54 35.03 -7.00
C VAL A 12 -2.93 34.63 -8.43
N ARG A 13 -4.14 34.97 -8.88
CA ARG A 13 -4.57 34.76 -10.26
C ARG A 13 -3.70 35.54 -11.25
N SER A 14 -3.39 36.80 -10.93
CA SER A 14 -2.50 37.62 -11.76
C SER A 14 -1.08 37.06 -11.84
N LEU A 15 -0.56 36.46 -10.76
CA LEU A 15 0.75 35.80 -10.75
C LEU A 15 0.76 34.58 -11.68
N VAL A 16 -0.25 33.71 -11.59
CA VAL A 16 -0.38 32.54 -12.48
C VAL A 16 -0.54 32.98 -13.94
N GLN A 17 -1.32 34.02 -14.20
CA GLN A 17 -1.50 34.56 -15.55
C GLN A 17 -0.26 35.28 -16.10
N GLY A 18 0.61 35.82 -15.23
CA GLY A 18 1.86 36.49 -15.59
C GLY A 18 3.06 35.56 -15.76
N ALA A 19 2.92 34.27 -15.49
CA ALA A 19 4.03 33.31 -15.54
C ALA A 19 4.61 33.14 -16.95
N ASP A 20 5.94 33.17 -17.03
CA ASP A 20 6.74 32.87 -18.21
C ASP A 20 7.87 31.86 -17.87
N ASP A 21 8.61 31.39 -18.88
CA ASP A 21 9.69 30.40 -18.73
C ASP A 21 10.76 30.82 -17.69
N SER A 22 10.93 32.12 -17.42
CA SER A 22 11.95 32.64 -16.50
C SER A 22 11.46 32.80 -15.06
N THR A 23 10.14 32.85 -14.86
CA THR A 23 9.51 33.18 -13.58
C THR A 23 8.74 32.02 -12.96
N VAL A 24 8.42 30.97 -13.74
CA VAL A 24 7.55 29.86 -13.33
C VAL A 24 8.02 29.16 -12.04
N ASP A 25 9.32 28.90 -11.89
CA ASP A 25 9.88 28.24 -10.71
C ASP A 25 9.77 29.10 -9.45
N SER A 26 9.96 30.42 -9.59
CA SER A 26 9.83 31.35 -8.48
C SER A 26 8.38 31.48 -8.03
N ILE A 27 7.46 31.58 -9.01
CA ILE A 27 6.02 31.64 -8.76
C ILE A 27 5.55 30.35 -8.09
N TYR A 28 5.95 29.18 -8.61
CA TYR A 28 5.63 27.89 -8.00
C TYR A 28 6.05 27.84 -6.52
N ARG A 29 7.29 28.22 -6.21
CA ARG A 29 7.78 28.22 -4.81
C ARG A 29 7.00 29.16 -3.90
N GLU A 30 6.62 30.33 -4.40
CA GLU A 30 5.82 31.31 -3.65
C GLU A 30 4.40 30.80 -3.37
N LEU A 31 3.78 30.14 -4.36
CA LEU A 31 2.47 29.49 -4.20
C LEU A 31 2.55 28.32 -3.19
N CYS A 32 3.60 27.50 -3.24
CA CYS A 32 3.78 26.42 -2.26
C CYS A 32 3.97 26.96 -0.83
N GLN A 33 4.70 28.06 -0.65
CA GLN A 33 4.82 28.72 0.64
C GLN A 33 3.47 29.18 1.17
N LEU A 34 2.58 29.67 0.30
CA LEU A 34 1.24 30.07 0.71
C LEU A 34 0.40 28.87 1.19
N ALA A 35 0.50 27.72 0.54
CA ALA A 35 -0.12 26.47 0.99
C ALA A 35 0.43 26.00 2.35
N ASP A 36 1.74 26.15 2.57
CA ASP A 36 2.41 25.73 3.83
C ASP A 36 2.04 26.62 5.02
N CYS A 37 1.73 27.88 4.79
CA CYS A 37 1.49 28.84 5.86
C CYS A 37 0.18 28.55 6.62
N SER A 38 -0.88 28.07 5.95
CA SER A 38 -2.16 27.74 6.61
C SER A 38 -3.11 26.92 5.72
N PRO A 39 -4.07 26.17 6.32
CA PRO A 39 -5.16 25.54 5.56
C PRO A 39 -5.97 26.53 4.73
N ASP A 40 -6.13 27.77 5.21
CA ASP A 40 -6.83 28.82 4.47
C ASP A 40 -6.06 29.20 3.19
N GLY A 41 -4.71 29.19 3.22
CA GLY A 41 -3.87 29.43 2.05
C GLY A 41 -4.00 28.33 1.01
N CYS A 42 -4.08 27.07 1.45
CA CYS A 42 -4.39 25.93 0.59
C CYS A 42 -5.80 26.04 -0.03
N ILE A 43 -6.81 26.48 0.73
CA ILE A 43 -8.16 26.75 0.20
C ILE A 43 -8.12 27.81 -0.89
N LEU A 44 -7.40 28.91 -0.68
CA LEU A 44 -7.28 29.99 -1.68
C LEU A 44 -6.63 29.49 -2.96
N LEU A 45 -5.55 28.71 -2.86
CA LEU A 45 -4.87 28.14 -4.03
C LEU A 45 -5.75 27.16 -4.79
N LEU A 46 -6.47 26.29 -4.08
CA LEU A 46 -7.44 25.39 -4.69
C LEU A 46 -8.56 26.18 -5.36
N GLN A 47 -9.10 27.24 -4.75
CA GLN A 47 -10.09 28.11 -5.36
C GLN A 47 -9.58 28.75 -6.65
N VAL A 48 -8.35 29.30 -6.65
CA VAL A 48 -7.75 29.88 -7.86
C VAL A 48 -7.54 28.82 -8.94
N CYS A 49 -7.06 27.62 -8.59
CA CYS A 49 -6.90 26.52 -9.53
C CYS A 49 -8.25 26.11 -10.14
N LEU A 50 -9.29 25.94 -9.33
CA LEU A 50 -10.62 25.53 -9.77
C LEU A 50 -11.27 26.62 -10.64
N ASP A 51 -11.15 27.89 -10.26
CA ASP A 51 -11.66 29.02 -11.04
C ASP A 51 -10.97 29.13 -12.40
N GLU A 52 -9.64 29.03 -12.44
CA GLU A 52 -8.87 29.12 -13.69
C GLU A 52 -9.16 27.94 -14.62
N VAL A 53 -9.29 26.72 -14.08
CA VAL A 53 -9.68 25.54 -14.88
C VAL A 53 -11.10 25.69 -15.44
N LEU A 54 -12.05 26.16 -14.62
CA LEU A 54 -13.46 26.35 -15.03
C LEU A 54 -13.66 27.49 -16.03
N LEU A 55 -12.95 28.61 -15.86
CA LEU A 55 -13.04 29.77 -16.75
C LEU A 55 -12.46 29.49 -18.15
N ASN A 56 -11.50 28.56 -18.24
CA ASN A 56 -10.77 28.28 -19.48
C ASN A 56 -11.15 26.93 -20.13
N ALA A 57 -12.01 26.12 -19.51
CA ALA A 57 -12.49 24.85 -20.07
C ALA A 57 -13.03 25.04 -21.50
N GLY A 58 -12.34 24.43 -22.48
CA GLY A 58 -12.72 24.49 -23.90
C GLY A 58 -12.28 25.73 -24.69
N VAL A 59 -11.49 26.65 -24.11
CA VAL A 59 -10.92 27.80 -24.82
C VAL A 59 -9.45 27.52 -25.16
N ALA A 60 -9.10 27.47 -26.45
CA ALA A 60 -7.77 27.17 -26.98
C ALA A 60 -6.68 28.24 -26.70
N LYS A 61 -6.75 28.97 -25.57
CA LYS A 61 -5.90 30.12 -25.23
C LYS A 61 -5.15 30.00 -23.90
N TYR A 62 -5.03 28.81 -23.32
CA TYR A 62 -4.11 28.60 -22.21
C TYR A 62 -2.73 28.16 -22.75
N SER A 63 -1.66 28.81 -22.29
CA SER A 63 -0.29 28.36 -22.60
C SER A 63 -0.03 27.07 -21.83
N GLN A 64 0.55 26.05 -22.48
CA GLN A 64 0.90 24.76 -21.85
C GLN A 64 1.64 24.95 -20.51
N LEU A 65 2.57 25.91 -20.46
CA LEU A 65 3.32 26.26 -19.25
C LEU A 65 2.43 26.61 -18.04
N LYS A 66 1.31 27.28 -18.27
CA LYS A 66 0.40 27.68 -17.19
C LYS A 66 -0.46 26.52 -16.72
N GLN A 67 -0.84 25.64 -17.64
CA GLN A 67 -1.54 24.40 -17.32
C GLN A 67 -0.64 23.48 -16.48
N ASP A 68 0.63 23.36 -16.85
CA ASP A 68 1.64 22.59 -16.11
C ASP A 68 1.87 23.19 -14.70
N LEU A 69 1.93 24.52 -14.58
CA LEU A 69 2.03 25.20 -13.29
C LEU A 69 0.81 24.91 -12.39
N LEU A 70 -0.42 25.07 -12.91
CA LEU A 70 -1.65 24.78 -12.17
C LEU A 70 -1.72 23.31 -11.73
N SER A 71 -1.36 22.40 -12.64
CA SER A 71 -1.30 20.96 -12.37
C SER A 71 -0.32 20.63 -11.25
N THR A 72 0.87 21.25 -11.27
CA THR A 72 1.90 21.05 -10.25
C THR A 72 1.48 21.63 -8.89
N VAL A 73 0.88 22.82 -8.86
CA VAL A 73 0.36 23.45 -7.63
C VAL A 73 -0.80 22.65 -7.05
N PHE A 74 -1.69 22.12 -7.90
CA PHE A 74 -2.80 21.27 -7.45
C PHE A 74 -2.29 19.98 -6.80
N ARG A 75 -1.31 19.29 -7.42
CA ARG A 75 -0.66 18.10 -6.84
C ARG A 75 0.01 18.41 -5.50
N TYR A 76 0.66 19.57 -5.40
CA TYR A 76 1.26 20.02 -4.14
C TYR A 76 0.22 20.21 -3.02
N CYS A 77 -0.98 20.72 -3.36
CA CYS A 77 -2.08 20.85 -2.41
C CYS A 77 -2.70 19.49 -2.06
N LEU A 78 -2.77 18.57 -3.02
CA LEU A 78 -3.28 17.21 -2.86
C LEU A 78 -2.49 16.41 -1.82
N ASP A 79 -1.18 16.67 -1.71
CA ASP A 79 -0.29 16.04 -0.74
C ASP A 79 -0.46 16.56 0.70
N LYS A 80 -1.22 17.64 0.92
CA LYS A 80 -1.39 18.20 2.27
C LYS A 80 -2.33 17.35 3.12
N PRO A 81 -2.05 17.14 4.43
CA PRO A 81 -2.85 16.27 5.32
C PRO A 81 -4.31 16.72 5.46
N TYR A 82 -4.60 17.99 5.20
CA TYR A 82 -5.93 18.59 5.26
C TYR A 82 -6.58 18.81 3.88
N PHE A 83 -6.02 18.22 2.82
CA PHE A 83 -6.50 18.40 1.45
C PHE A 83 -8.00 18.16 1.30
N SER A 84 -8.52 17.06 1.86
CA SER A 84 -9.95 16.72 1.73
C SER A 84 -10.87 17.86 2.24
N THR A 85 -10.52 18.44 3.40
CA THR A 85 -11.28 19.54 4.00
C THR A 85 -11.14 20.82 3.17
N CYS A 86 -9.91 21.16 2.77
CA CYS A 86 -9.65 22.36 1.97
C CYS A 86 -10.29 22.30 0.59
N PHE A 87 -10.30 21.11 -0.04
CA PHE A 87 -10.92 20.88 -1.33
C PHE A 87 -12.44 20.99 -1.27
N CYS A 88 -13.06 20.42 -0.22
CA CYS A 88 -14.50 20.57 0.01
C CYS A 88 -14.90 22.04 0.25
N GLU A 89 -14.11 22.79 1.04
CA GLU A 89 -14.39 24.20 1.30
C GLU A 89 -14.17 25.08 0.06
N ALA A 90 -13.15 24.79 -0.74
CA ALA A 90 -12.90 25.47 -2.01
C ALA A 90 -14.05 25.29 -3.02
N LEU A 91 -14.71 24.12 -2.99
CA LEU A 91 -15.86 23.83 -3.85
C LEU A 91 -17.18 24.40 -3.32
N ARG A 92 -17.24 24.87 -2.08
CA ARG A 92 -18.45 25.43 -1.46
C ARG A 92 -18.96 26.67 -2.18
N THR A 93 -18.06 27.41 -2.83
CA THR A 93 -18.35 28.63 -3.60
C THR A 93 -18.69 28.35 -5.06
N LEU A 94 -18.58 27.11 -5.53
CA LEU A 94 -18.73 26.71 -6.93
C LEU A 94 -19.94 25.80 -7.16
N SER A 95 -20.64 26.00 -8.28
CA SER A 95 -21.69 25.07 -8.71
C SER A 95 -21.06 23.86 -9.41
N VAL A 96 -20.82 22.79 -8.66
CA VAL A 96 -20.24 21.53 -9.19
C VAL A 96 -21.25 20.82 -10.08
N SER A 97 -21.00 20.72 -11.39
CA SER A 97 -21.79 19.92 -12.34
C SER A 97 -21.44 18.43 -12.26
N ASP A 98 -22.23 17.56 -12.90
CA ASP A 98 -21.96 16.10 -12.90
C ASP A 98 -20.69 15.73 -13.70
N VAL A 99 -20.26 16.58 -14.63
CA VAL A 99 -19.06 16.40 -15.48
C VAL A 99 -17.86 17.19 -14.95
N PHE A 100 -18.03 17.87 -13.81
CA PHE A 100 -17.01 18.75 -13.24
C PHE A 100 -15.69 18.02 -12.96
N LEU A 101 -15.75 16.87 -12.29
CA LEU A 101 -14.55 16.13 -11.90
C LEU A 101 -13.82 15.55 -13.12
N GLU A 102 -14.56 15.14 -14.17
CA GLU A 102 -13.94 14.74 -15.44
C GLU A 102 -13.24 15.93 -16.11
N THR A 103 -13.89 17.10 -16.13
CA THR A 103 -13.32 18.32 -16.73
C THR A 103 -12.06 18.74 -15.99
N LEU A 104 -12.12 18.81 -14.66
CA LEU A 104 -10.99 19.13 -13.80
C LEU A 104 -9.83 18.15 -14.01
N SER A 105 -10.13 16.85 -14.05
CA SER A 105 -9.12 15.80 -14.21
C SER A 105 -8.42 15.83 -15.57
N ASN A 106 -9.15 16.20 -16.63
CA ASN A 106 -8.60 16.30 -17.98
C ASN A 106 -7.77 17.59 -18.16
N GLU A 107 -8.25 18.72 -17.65
CA GLU A 107 -7.54 20.00 -17.75
C GLU A 107 -6.28 20.05 -16.88
N LEU A 108 -6.23 19.32 -15.76
CA LEU A 108 -5.03 19.21 -14.93
C LEU A 108 -4.13 18.01 -15.28
N ASP A 109 -4.49 17.23 -16.30
CA ASP A 109 -3.78 15.99 -16.69
C ASP A 109 -3.53 15.05 -15.49
N LEU A 110 -4.59 14.79 -14.70
CA LEU A 110 -4.51 13.93 -13.52
C LEU A 110 -4.43 12.46 -13.93
N SER A 111 -3.49 11.75 -13.31
CA SER A 111 -3.35 10.30 -13.36
C SER A 111 -4.58 9.58 -12.78
N ARG A 112 -4.71 8.28 -13.06
CA ARG A 112 -5.84 7.48 -12.58
C ARG A 112 -5.90 7.42 -11.04
N ALA A 113 -4.75 7.35 -10.37
CA ALA A 113 -4.67 7.36 -8.92
C ALA A 113 -5.09 8.71 -8.32
N GLU A 114 -4.66 9.81 -8.93
CA GLU A 114 -5.09 11.16 -8.53
C GLU A 114 -6.60 11.35 -8.71
N ARG A 115 -7.17 10.85 -9.82
CA ARG A 115 -8.62 10.89 -10.08
C ARG A 115 -9.42 10.14 -9.00
N VAL A 116 -9.01 8.93 -8.66
CA VAL A 116 -9.63 8.17 -7.55
C VAL A 116 -9.45 8.91 -6.23
N GLY A 117 -8.25 9.44 -5.97
CA GLY A 117 -7.92 10.22 -4.77
C GLY A 117 -8.82 11.43 -4.55
N ILE A 118 -9.04 12.27 -5.58
CA ILE A 118 -9.93 13.43 -5.46
C ILE A 118 -11.41 13.04 -5.31
N GLY A 119 -11.83 11.93 -5.93
CA GLY A 119 -13.18 11.41 -5.79
C GLY A 119 -13.44 10.90 -4.36
N LEU A 120 -12.47 10.19 -3.78
CA LEU A 120 -12.50 9.74 -2.40
C LEU A 120 -12.46 10.91 -1.40
N ALA A 121 -11.62 11.92 -1.66
CA ALA A 121 -11.58 13.15 -0.86
C ALA A 121 -12.94 13.84 -0.78
N LEU A 122 -13.72 13.80 -1.87
CA LEU A 122 -15.08 14.32 -1.92
C LEU A 122 -16.11 13.39 -1.29
N SER A 123 -15.87 12.09 -1.28
CA SER A 123 -16.76 11.10 -0.64
C SER A 123 -16.84 11.25 0.88
N ASP A 124 -15.94 12.03 1.48
CA ASP A 124 -15.94 12.43 2.89
C ASP A 124 -16.62 13.79 3.13
N ALA A 125 -17.12 14.47 2.09
CA ALA A 125 -17.71 15.79 2.24
C ALA A 125 -18.99 15.77 3.10
N GLU A 126 -19.13 16.75 3.99
CA GLU A 126 -20.38 16.96 4.77
C GLU A 126 -21.59 17.27 3.86
N ASN A 127 -21.33 17.87 2.70
CA ASN A 127 -22.36 18.14 1.70
C ASN A 127 -22.73 16.84 0.97
N ILE A 128 -23.91 16.30 1.27
CA ILE A 128 -24.47 15.07 0.68
C ILE A 128 -24.40 15.07 -0.87
N GLY A 129 -24.58 16.24 -1.51
CA GLY A 129 -24.49 16.36 -2.96
C GLY A 129 -23.07 16.19 -3.52
N LEU A 130 -22.06 16.73 -2.83
CA LEU A 130 -20.65 16.54 -3.19
C LEU A 130 -20.18 15.13 -2.84
N ASN A 131 -20.63 14.62 -1.69
CA ASN A 131 -20.40 13.26 -1.21
C ASN A 131 -20.78 12.22 -2.27
N LEU A 132 -22.04 12.27 -2.73
CA LEU A 132 -22.57 11.34 -3.72
C LEU A 132 -21.86 11.47 -5.08
N LYS A 133 -21.45 12.68 -5.45
CA LYS A 133 -20.69 12.93 -6.70
C LYS A 133 -19.28 12.37 -6.62
N GLY A 134 -18.59 12.55 -5.49
CA GLY A 134 -17.28 11.97 -5.22
C GLY A 134 -17.32 10.44 -5.27
N GLN A 135 -18.27 9.83 -4.56
CA GLN A 135 -18.47 8.37 -4.59
C GLN A 135 -18.74 7.85 -6.01
N ARG A 136 -19.68 8.47 -6.74
CA ARG A 136 -20.00 8.07 -8.12
C ARG A 136 -18.80 8.23 -9.05
N PHE A 137 -18.01 9.29 -8.89
CA PHE A 137 -16.81 9.50 -9.70
C PHE A 137 -15.74 8.46 -9.40
N SER A 138 -15.45 8.18 -8.12
CA SER A 138 -14.50 7.12 -7.74
C SER A 138 -14.94 5.74 -8.25
N ILE A 139 -16.21 5.40 -8.07
CA ILE A 139 -16.82 4.16 -8.60
C ILE A 139 -16.68 4.12 -10.12
N ALA A 140 -16.98 5.20 -10.84
CA ALA A 140 -16.87 5.24 -12.30
C ALA A 140 -15.43 5.10 -12.79
N GLN A 141 -14.45 5.73 -12.14
CA GLN A 141 -13.03 5.59 -12.47
C GLN A 141 -12.53 4.17 -12.19
N ILE A 142 -12.97 3.55 -11.10
CA ILE A 142 -12.69 2.15 -10.77
C ILE A 142 -13.39 1.19 -11.75
N GLU A 143 -14.63 1.48 -12.16
CA GLU A 143 -15.32 0.72 -13.20
C GLU A 143 -14.63 0.82 -14.55
N GLU A 144 -14.14 2.00 -14.92
CA GLU A 144 -13.39 2.21 -16.16
C GLU A 144 -12.06 1.44 -16.13
N LEU A 145 -11.38 1.40 -14.97
CA LEU A 145 -10.24 0.52 -14.72
C LEU A 145 -10.61 -0.96 -14.91
N CYS A 146 -11.80 -1.37 -14.47
CA CYS A 146 -12.27 -2.74 -14.61
C CYS A 146 -12.81 -3.13 -16.00
N LYS A 147 -13.14 -2.16 -16.88
CA LYS A 147 -13.83 -2.41 -18.16
C LYS A 147 -12.91 -2.66 -19.36
N ASN A 148 -11.60 -2.46 -19.24
CA ASN A 148 -10.68 -2.52 -20.40
C ASN A 148 -10.21 -3.96 -20.68
N PRO A 149 -10.69 -4.68 -21.71
CA PRO A 149 -10.40 -6.10 -21.92
C PRO A 149 -9.02 -6.36 -22.58
N ALA A 150 -8.34 -5.31 -23.04
CA ALA A 150 -7.04 -5.39 -23.71
C ALA A 150 -5.85 -5.24 -22.75
N GLN A 151 -6.10 -4.77 -21.54
CA GLN A 151 -5.18 -4.79 -20.41
C GLN A 151 -5.86 -5.66 -19.37
N SER A 152 -5.38 -6.89 -19.15
CA SER A 152 -5.70 -7.60 -17.91
C SER A 152 -5.55 -6.59 -16.77
N ILE A 153 -6.59 -6.35 -15.97
CA ILE A 153 -6.49 -5.54 -14.76
C ILE A 153 -5.28 -6.10 -14.01
N SER A 154 -4.13 -5.41 -14.06
CA SER A 154 -3.01 -5.88 -13.28
C SER A 154 -3.32 -5.42 -11.86
N ASN A 155 -3.19 -6.33 -10.91
CA ASN A 155 -3.20 -5.98 -9.49
C ASN A 155 -2.23 -4.81 -9.21
N ASP A 156 -1.25 -4.58 -10.08
CA ASP A 156 -0.38 -3.41 -10.10
C ASP A 156 -1.14 -2.08 -10.19
N GLN A 157 -2.19 -1.91 -11.01
CA GLN A 157 -2.89 -0.61 -11.08
C GLN A 157 -3.71 -0.31 -9.82
N ILE A 158 -4.29 -1.34 -9.20
CA ILE A 158 -4.97 -1.19 -7.91
C ILE A 158 -3.94 -0.93 -6.82
N HIS A 159 -2.83 -1.67 -6.82
CA HIS A 159 -1.72 -1.47 -5.91
C HIS A 159 -1.09 -0.08 -6.05
N ASP A 160 -0.93 0.45 -7.26
CA ASP A 160 -0.42 1.79 -7.51
C ASP A 160 -1.34 2.85 -6.90
N ILE A 161 -2.67 2.64 -6.94
CA ILE A 161 -3.65 3.50 -6.26
C ILE A 161 -3.53 3.35 -4.74
N VAL A 162 -3.36 2.13 -4.21
CA VAL A 162 -3.14 1.90 -2.78
C VAL A 162 -1.85 2.56 -2.30
N VAL A 163 -0.75 2.39 -3.04
CA VAL A 163 0.54 3.01 -2.73
C VAL A 163 0.42 4.52 -2.78
N PHE A 164 -0.22 5.07 -3.82
CA PHE A 164 -0.48 6.50 -3.92
C PHE A 164 -1.28 7.03 -2.73
N LEU A 165 -2.43 6.42 -2.43
CA LEU A 165 -3.26 6.84 -1.30
C LEU A 165 -2.48 6.75 0.03
N HIS A 166 -1.64 5.74 0.21
CA HIS A 166 -0.82 5.60 1.41
C HIS A 166 0.33 6.62 1.50
N GLN A 167 0.94 6.99 0.37
CA GLN A 167 2.05 7.94 0.31
C GLN A 167 1.59 9.39 0.40
N THR A 168 0.35 9.68 -0.02
CA THR A 168 -0.24 11.00 0.06
C THR A 168 -0.87 11.24 1.43
N ASP A 169 -0.23 12.08 2.26
CA ASP A 169 -0.66 12.37 3.63
C ASP A 169 -2.15 12.77 3.70
N GLY A 170 -2.60 13.61 2.75
CA GLY A 170 -3.98 14.10 2.64
C GLY A 170 -5.05 13.07 2.29
N LEU A 171 -4.65 11.92 1.75
CA LEU A 171 -5.55 10.91 1.21
C LEU A 171 -5.44 9.53 1.89
N SER A 172 -4.42 9.31 2.70
CA SER A 172 -4.17 8.06 3.45
C SER A 172 -5.38 7.56 4.26
N LYS A 173 -6.17 8.47 4.81
CA LYS A 173 -7.40 8.17 5.56
C LYS A 173 -8.51 7.52 4.72
N HIS A 174 -8.47 7.62 3.40
CA HIS A 174 -9.50 7.08 2.50
C HIS A 174 -9.23 5.63 2.06
N MET A 175 -8.19 5.00 2.62
CA MET A 175 -7.80 3.64 2.25
C MET A 175 -8.95 2.63 2.46
N ASP A 176 -9.66 2.75 3.58
CA ASP A 176 -10.74 1.83 3.93
C ASP A 176 -11.93 2.04 2.98
N SER A 177 -12.26 3.30 2.66
CA SER A 177 -13.29 3.65 1.68
C SER A 177 -12.96 3.13 0.28
N PHE A 178 -11.70 3.25 -0.15
CA PHE A 178 -11.25 2.70 -1.42
C PHE A 178 -11.36 1.17 -1.45
N THR A 179 -10.87 0.50 -0.40
CA THR A 179 -10.90 -0.97 -0.28
C THR A 179 -12.34 -1.49 -0.25
N ASN A 180 -13.25 -0.79 0.44
CA ASN A 180 -14.68 -1.07 0.44
C ASN A 180 -15.28 -0.95 -0.96
N ILE A 181 -15.00 0.12 -1.70
CA ILE A 181 -15.49 0.29 -3.09
C ILE A 181 -14.98 -0.85 -3.99
N ILE A 182 -13.69 -1.20 -3.86
CA ILE A 182 -13.06 -2.27 -4.62
C ILE A 182 -13.71 -3.64 -4.30
N SER A 183 -14.02 -3.92 -3.04
CA SER A 183 -14.72 -5.14 -2.61
C SER A 183 -16.09 -5.35 -3.31
N LEU A 184 -16.76 -4.27 -3.71
CA LEU A 184 -18.06 -4.32 -4.39
C LEU A 184 -17.95 -4.81 -5.84
N PHE A 185 -16.80 -4.65 -6.47
CA PHE A 185 -16.63 -4.91 -7.90
C PHE A 185 -16.36 -6.36 -8.28
N LYS A 186 -16.23 -7.29 -7.30
CA LYS A 186 -15.93 -8.73 -7.52
C LYS A 186 -15.11 -8.94 -8.80
N VAL A 187 -13.86 -8.46 -8.81
CA VAL A 187 -12.99 -8.46 -10.00
C VAL A 187 -12.90 -9.89 -10.55
N LYS A 188 -13.68 -10.15 -11.59
CA LYS A 188 -13.65 -11.36 -12.40
C LYS A 188 -12.69 -11.09 -13.55
N GLU A 189 -11.47 -11.58 -13.42
CA GLU A 189 -10.75 -12.39 -14.43
C GLU A 189 -9.25 -12.34 -14.16
N MET A 190 -8.69 -13.54 -13.97
CA MET A 190 -7.28 -13.84 -13.84
C MET A 190 -6.69 -14.14 -15.23
N PRO A 191 -5.51 -13.58 -15.56
CA PRO A 191 -4.54 -14.35 -16.34
C PRO A 191 -3.11 -14.21 -15.74
N PHE A 192 -2.21 -15.20 -15.74
CA PHE A 192 -2.00 -16.30 -16.67
C PHE A 192 -1.69 -17.64 -15.98
N HIS A 193 -2.40 -18.68 -16.44
CA HIS A 193 -2.18 -20.14 -16.37
C HIS A 193 -2.05 -20.85 -15.00
N VAL A 194 -3.14 -21.53 -14.59
CA VAL A 194 -3.29 -23.00 -14.27
C VAL A 194 -4.79 -23.26 -13.89
N PRO A 195 -5.37 -24.47 -14.08
CA PRO A 195 -6.79 -24.67 -14.38
C PRO A 195 -7.74 -24.93 -13.18
N VAL A 196 -8.99 -24.53 -13.41
CA VAL A 196 -10.30 -24.94 -12.83
C VAL A 196 -10.53 -24.72 -11.33
N LEU A 197 -11.38 -23.72 -11.04
CA LEU A 197 -12.12 -23.56 -9.80
C LEU A 197 -13.25 -24.58 -9.72
N VAL A 198 -13.32 -25.35 -8.63
CA VAL A 198 -14.54 -26.06 -8.25
C VAL A 198 -15.58 -25.00 -7.89
N GLN A 199 -16.66 -24.97 -8.67
CA GLN A 199 -17.85 -24.16 -8.38
C GLN A 199 -18.43 -24.58 -7.03
N ASP A 200 -18.73 -23.61 -6.17
CA ASP A 200 -19.89 -23.75 -5.31
C ASP A 200 -20.82 -22.56 -5.45
N SER A 201 -21.97 -22.88 -6.03
CA SER A 201 -23.17 -22.09 -6.15
C SER A 201 -23.84 -21.95 -4.77
N ASN A 202 -24.08 -20.72 -4.33
CA ASN A 202 -25.31 -20.22 -3.69
C ASN A 202 -25.02 -19.11 -2.68
N VAL A 203 -24.93 -17.87 -3.16
CA VAL A 203 -25.28 -16.69 -2.32
C VAL A 203 -26.14 -15.78 -3.18
N ARG A 204 -27.45 -15.76 -2.88
CA ARG A 204 -28.38 -14.74 -3.37
C ARG A 204 -28.03 -13.42 -2.68
N PRO A 205 -28.01 -12.27 -3.38
CA PRO A 205 -27.87 -10.98 -2.74
C PRO A 205 -29.18 -10.65 -2.01
N ALA A 206 -29.11 -10.47 -0.70
CA ALA A 206 -30.21 -9.91 0.08
C ALA A 206 -30.25 -8.40 -0.19
N SER A 207 -31.19 -7.98 -1.04
CA SER A 207 -31.63 -6.58 -1.13
C SER A 207 -32.91 -6.40 -0.31
N SER A 208 -33.06 -5.17 0.21
CA SER A 208 -34.28 -4.52 0.72
C SER A 208 -34.92 -5.08 1.99
N HIS A 209 -34.80 -4.34 3.09
CA HIS A 209 -35.93 -4.05 3.98
C HIS A 209 -35.68 -2.75 4.76
N MET A 210 -36.26 -1.65 4.26
CA MET A 210 -36.60 -0.50 5.08
C MET A 210 -38.08 -0.25 4.83
N GLU A 211 -38.94 -0.86 5.65
CA GLU A 211 -40.37 -0.55 5.71
C GLU A 211 -40.70 -0.06 7.12
N MET A 212 -41.23 1.17 7.14
CA MET A 212 -41.81 1.86 8.28
C MET A 212 -42.94 1.05 8.91
N TYR A 213 -42.93 0.92 10.24
CA TYR A 213 -44.11 0.52 11.00
C TYR A 213 -44.74 1.75 11.68
N ILE A 214 -46.01 1.99 11.37
CA ILE A 214 -46.95 2.81 12.16
C ILE A 214 -48.16 1.90 12.44
N GLY A 215 -48.43 1.57 13.71
CA GLY A 215 -49.73 1.03 14.10
C GLY A 215 -49.81 0.34 15.47
N SER A 216 -50.72 0.88 16.32
CA SER A 216 -51.45 0.27 17.44
C SER A 216 -50.73 0.10 18.79
N PHE A 217 -51.31 0.71 19.84
CA PHE A 217 -50.66 1.08 21.12
C PHE A 217 -51.11 0.27 22.36
N ASP A 218 -51.68 -0.94 22.22
CA ASP A 218 -52.24 -1.66 23.38
C ASP A 218 -51.76 -3.12 23.55
N ASP A 219 -50.93 -3.68 22.66
CA ASP A 219 -50.25 -4.99 22.85
C ASP A 219 -48.78 -4.83 23.31
N ASP A 220 -48.32 -3.59 23.49
CA ASP A 220 -46.90 -3.26 23.62
C ASP A 220 -46.29 -3.59 24.98
N PHE A 221 -47.03 -3.68 26.09
CA PHE A 221 -46.41 -3.81 27.42
C PHE A 221 -45.91 -5.22 27.74
N ASP A 222 -46.71 -6.26 27.43
CA ASP A 222 -46.28 -7.65 27.61
C ASP A 222 -45.32 -8.09 26.50
N SER A 223 -45.44 -7.50 25.28
CA SER A 223 -44.42 -7.62 24.24
C SER A 223 -43.12 -6.95 24.69
N LEU A 224 -43.16 -5.72 25.21
CA LEU A 224 -42.00 -5.03 25.78
C LEU A 224 -41.39 -5.80 26.93
N LEU A 225 -42.16 -6.42 27.83
CA LEU A 225 -41.59 -7.24 28.91
C LEU A 225 -40.98 -8.54 28.39
N SER A 226 -41.57 -9.16 27.37
CA SER A 226 -40.99 -10.29 26.64
C SER A 226 -39.76 -9.88 25.82
N GLU A 227 -39.67 -8.64 25.38
CA GLU A 227 -38.61 -8.09 24.54
C GLU A 227 -37.46 -7.61 25.41
N ILE A 228 -37.73 -6.93 26.52
CA ILE A 228 -36.81 -6.64 27.63
C ILE A 228 -36.27 -7.94 28.25
N GLY A 229 -37.12 -8.97 28.42
CA GLY A 229 -36.71 -10.30 28.89
C GLY A 229 -35.91 -11.12 27.87
N LYS A 230 -35.98 -10.76 26.57
CA LYS A 230 -35.11 -11.27 25.50
C LYS A 230 -33.85 -10.42 25.31
N GLU A 231 -33.90 -9.14 25.70
CA GLU A 231 -32.82 -8.16 25.59
C GLU A 231 -31.83 -8.21 26.75
N ILE A 232 -32.22 -8.70 27.93
CA ILE A 232 -31.27 -8.94 29.03
C ILE A 232 -30.64 -10.31 28.81
N SER A 233 -29.49 -10.33 28.14
CA SER A 233 -28.76 -11.57 27.92
C SER A 233 -28.06 -12.03 29.21
N MET A 234 -27.83 -13.35 29.34
CA MET A 234 -27.03 -13.91 30.44
C MET A 234 -25.66 -13.21 30.56
N ALA A 235 -25.07 -12.81 29.42
CA ALA A 235 -23.83 -12.06 29.37
C ALA A 235 -23.96 -10.69 30.06
N ASP A 236 -25.05 -9.97 29.86
CA ASP A 236 -25.29 -8.66 30.49
C ASP A 236 -25.45 -8.78 32.01
N ILE A 237 -26.20 -9.79 32.46
CA ILE A 237 -26.39 -10.05 33.90
C ILE A 237 -25.06 -10.41 34.55
N ILE A 238 -24.25 -11.24 33.91
CA ILE A 238 -22.96 -11.67 34.47
C ILE A 238 -21.93 -10.54 34.44
N THR A 239 -21.99 -9.68 33.42
CA THR A 239 -21.22 -8.43 33.39
C THR A 239 -21.61 -7.51 34.55
N GLU A 240 -22.90 -7.35 34.86
CA GLU A 240 -23.39 -6.50 35.97
C GLU A 240 -23.11 -7.08 37.36
N LEU A 241 -23.18 -8.41 37.51
CA LEU A 241 -22.88 -9.10 38.77
C LEU A 241 -21.38 -9.17 39.07
N GLY A 242 -20.56 -9.19 38.02
CA GLY A 242 -19.10 -9.22 38.12
C GLY A 242 -18.57 -10.42 38.91
N TYR A 243 -17.42 -10.24 39.57
CA TYR A 243 -16.67 -11.32 40.23
C TYR A 243 -17.46 -12.08 41.32
N GLY A 244 -18.53 -11.48 41.86
CA GLY A 244 -19.39 -12.11 42.86
C GLY A 244 -20.08 -13.38 42.36
N CYS A 245 -20.32 -13.50 41.05
CA CYS A 245 -20.87 -14.71 40.43
C CYS A 245 -20.04 -15.98 40.70
N THR A 246 -18.73 -15.85 40.90
CA THR A 246 -17.82 -16.99 41.16
C THR A 246 -17.40 -17.11 42.63
N ALA A 247 -18.19 -16.56 43.57
CA ALA A 247 -17.87 -16.60 44.99
C ALA A 247 -17.92 -18.02 45.60
N ASP A 248 -18.88 -18.85 45.16
CA ASP A 248 -19.04 -20.24 45.59
C ASP A 248 -19.71 -21.06 44.47
N ILE A 249 -19.44 -22.38 44.43
CA ILE A 249 -20.00 -23.28 43.40
C ILE A 249 -21.53 -23.34 43.48
N ALA A 250 -22.11 -23.44 44.67
CA ALA A 250 -23.58 -23.50 44.79
C ALA A 250 -24.21 -22.21 44.27
N HIS A 251 -23.59 -21.06 44.56
CA HIS A 251 -24.10 -19.76 44.15
C HIS A 251 -23.96 -19.50 42.64
N CYS A 252 -22.80 -19.85 42.07
CA CYS A 252 -22.56 -19.78 40.64
C CYS A 252 -23.57 -20.67 39.89
N LYS A 253 -23.82 -21.88 40.43
CA LYS A 253 -24.82 -22.81 39.88
C LYS A 253 -26.23 -22.25 39.92
N ASP A 254 -26.65 -21.67 41.05
CA ASP A 254 -27.99 -21.09 41.17
C ASP A 254 -28.18 -19.95 40.16
N THR A 255 -27.15 -19.11 39.98
CA THR A 255 -27.17 -18.01 38.99
C THR A 255 -27.23 -18.55 37.55
N LEU A 256 -26.41 -19.53 37.21
CA LEU A 256 -26.38 -20.13 35.87
C LEU A 256 -27.64 -20.95 35.55
N SER A 257 -28.28 -21.55 36.55
CA SER A 257 -29.51 -22.34 36.38
C SER A 257 -30.72 -21.51 35.92
N LEU A 258 -30.66 -20.18 36.11
CA LEU A 258 -31.69 -19.26 35.62
C LEU A 258 -31.76 -19.19 34.08
N PHE A 259 -30.71 -19.67 33.41
CA PHE A 259 -30.55 -19.57 31.95
C PHE A 259 -30.54 -20.95 31.26
N GLU A 260 -31.06 -22.00 31.90
CA GLU A 260 -31.17 -23.31 31.27
C GLU A 260 -32.17 -23.32 30.09
N PRO A 261 -31.87 -24.01 28.99
CA PRO A 261 -30.69 -24.86 28.78
C PRO A 261 -29.43 -24.05 28.39
N LEU A 262 -28.31 -24.36 29.05
CA LEU A 262 -26.98 -23.86 28.67
C LEU A 262 -26.44 -24.66 27.49
N ASP A 263 -26.68 -24.16 26.28
CA ASP A 263 -26.08 -24.69 25.05
C ASP A 263 -24.66 -24.14 24.84
N ASP A 264 -23.92 -24.72 23.89
CA ASP A 264 -22.53 -24.34 23.62
C ASP A 264 -22.38 -22.84 23.28
N LEU A 265 -23.38 -22.25 22.61
CA LEU A 265 -23.43 -20.82 22.28
C LEU A 265 -23.67 -19.95 23.52
N GLY A 266 -24.58 -20.34 24.41
CA GLY A 266 -24.83 -19.65 25.67
C GLY A 266 -23.58 -19.64 26.55
N ILE A 267 -22.88 -20.77 26.64
CA ILE A 267 -21.60 -20.86 27.37
C ILE A 267 -20.54 -19.99 26.70
N SER A 268 -20.50 -19.92 25.37
CA SER A 268 -19.55 -19.04 24.66
C SER A 268 -19.78 -17.56 24.98
N LYS A 269 -21.04 -17.11 24.97
CA LYS A 269 -21.43 -15.74 25.36
C LYS A 269 -21.11 -15.43 26.83
N LEU A 270 -21.32 -16.40 27.71
CA LEU A 270 -20.91 -16.33 29.12
C LEU A 270 -19.40 -16.09 29.24
N LEU A 271 -18.59 -16.87 28.51
CA LEU A 271 -17.13 -16.68 28.51
C LEU A 271 -16.74 -15.32 27.93
N GLY A 272 -17.41 -14.86 26.88
CA GLY A 272 -17.25 -13.52 26.33
C GLY A 272 -17.42 -12.45 27.42
N ALA A 273 -18.52 -12.49 28.16
CA ALA A 273 -18.79 -11.54 29.26
C ALA A 273 -17.71 -11.58 30.35
N VAL A 274 -17.30 -12.79 30.79
CA VAL A 274 -16.24 -12.98 31.79
C VAL A 274 -14.90 -12.41 31.33
N VAL A 275 -14.55 -12.62 30.05
CA VAL A 275 -13.29 -12.16 29.47
C VAL A 275 -13.29 -10.64 29.27
N THR A 276 -14.37 -10.06 28.74
CA THR A 276 -14.48 -8.61 28.53
C THR A 276 -14.50 -7.83 29.84
N THR A 277 -14.91 -8.46 30.95
CA THR A 277 -14.94 -7.83 32.27
C THR A 277 -13.74 -8.15 33.17
N ALA A 278 -12.73 -8.86 32.65
CA ALA A 278 -11.55 -9.28 33.41
C ALA A 278 -10.71 -8.11 33.97
N ALA A 279 -10.80 -6.92 33.36
CA ALA A 279 -10.23 -5.67 33.87
C ALA A 279 -11.28 -4.56 33.79
N GLY A 280 -11.68 -3.98 34.93
CA GLY A 280 -12.57 -2.80 34.96
C GLY A 280 -13.72 -2.83 35.96
N LEU A 281 -14.06 -3.97 36.57
CA LEU A 281 -15.20 -4.11 37.49
C LEU A 281 -14.99 -3.54 38.91
N GLY A 282 -14.01 -2.66 39.12
CA GLY A 282 -13.67 -2.11 40.45
C GLY A 282 -14.81 -1.39 41.18
N GLU A 283 -15.90 -1.06 40.49
CA GLU A 283 -17.05 -0.31 41.03
C GLU A 283 -18.37 -1.12 41.11
N ALA A 284 -18.42 -2.37 40.62
CA ALA A 284 -19.65 -3.19 40.57
C ALA A 284 -20.09 -3.80 41.94
N HIS A 285 -19.42 -3.43 43.03
CA HIS A 285 -19.61 -3.99 44.37
C HIS A 285 -21.04 -3.79 44.93
N ASN A 286 -21.74 -2.75 44.45
CA ASN A 286 -23.07 -2.38 44.93
C ASN A 286 -24.20 -3.09 44.14
N THR A 287 -23.96 -3.50 42.90
CA THR A 287 -24.96 -4.17 42.04
C THR A 287 -25.16 -5.61 42.48
N TYR A 288 -24.07 -6.33 42.76
CA TYR A 288 -24.10 -7.71 43.26
C TYR A 288 -24.91 -7.85 44.56
N SER A 289 -24.61 -7.01 45.58
CA SER A 289 -25.32 -7.05 46.86
C SER A 289 -26.82 -6.74 46.75
N THR A 290 -27.20 -5.87 45.80
CA THR A 290 -28.60 -5.54 45.50
C THR A 290 -29.32 -6.71 44.81
N PHE A 291 -28.65 -7.39 43.87
CA PHE A 291 -29.22 -8.55 43.16
C PHE A 291 -29.47 -9.75 44.08
N ILE A 292 -28.51 -10.09 44.95
CA ILE A 292 -28.66 -11.18 45.93
C ILE A 292 -29.85 -10.93 46.87
N SER A 293 -30.04 -9.67 47.27
CA SER A 293 -31.17 -9.26 48.12
C SER A 293 -32.54 -9.42 47.44
N ALA A 294 -32.58 -9.39 46.09
CA ALA A 294 -33.81 -9.53 45.31
C ALA A 294 -34.17 -10.99 44.99
N PHE A 295 -33.19 -11.90 44.86
CA PHE A 295 -33.40 -13.26 44.36
C PHE A 295 -33.42 -14.38 45.43
N GLY A 296 -32.96 -14.16 46.68
CA GLY A 296 -33.09 -15.23 47.70
C GLY A 296 -32.54 -14.96 49.11
N ASN A 297 -33.33 -15.34 50.12
CA ASN A 297 -33.04 -15.29 51.57
C ASN A 297 -31.81 -16.14 51.96
N SER A 298 -30.64 -15.52 52.10
CA SER A 298 -29.58 -16.05 52.99
C SER A 298 -28.65 -14.94 53.46
N GLN A 299 -28.18 -15.08 54.69
CA GLN A 299 -27.44 -14.09 55.48
C GLN A 299 -26.33 -13.40 54.69
N THR A 300 -26.34 -12.06 54.75
CA THR A 300 -25.22 -11.20 54.37
C THR A 300 -24.01 -11.54 55.22
N ASN A 301 -23.12 -12.38 54.72
CA ASN A 301 -21.77 -12.47 55.27
C ASN A 301 -20.85 -11.58 54.42
N ASP A 302 -20.29 -10.60 55.11
CA ASP A 302 -19.10 -9.79 54.86
C ASP A 302 -18.64 -9.59 53.41
N SER A 303 -18.65 -8.31 53.01
CA SER A 303 -17.88 -7.70 51.91
C SER A 303 -17.05 -8.68 51.05
N PHE A 304 -17.68 -9.31 50.05
CA PHE A 304 -16.98 -10.13 49.08
C PHE A 304 -16.13 -9.27 48.16
N GLN A 305 -14.86 -9.06 48.53
CA GLN A 305 -13.86 -8.32 47.77
C GLN A 305 -13.03 -9.25 46.87
N SER A 306 -13.68 -10.04 45.99
CA SER A 306 -12.91 -10.71 44.96
C SER A 306 -12.52 -9.70 43.89
N THR A 307 -11.22 -9.60 43.60
CA THR A 307 -10.68 -8.73 42.55
C THR A 307 -10.50 -9.46 41.22
N ALA A 308 -10.92 -10.73 41.13
CA ALA A 308 -10.78 -11.56 39.94
C ALA A 308 -11.83 -12.69 39.89
N TRP A 309 -12.07 -13.23 38.70
CA TRP A 309 -12.91 -14.40 38.45
C TRP A 309 -12.25 -15.70 38.98
N ASP A 310 -13.00 -16.54 39.71
CA ASP A 310 -12.52 -17.87 40.09
C ASP A 310 -12.82 -18.89 38.99
N ILE A 311 -11.77 -19.31 38.29
CA ILE A 311 -11.81 -20.25 37.17
C ILE A 311 -12.32 -21.63 37.60
N ASN A 312 -11.95 -22.10 38.80
CA ASN A 312 -12.35 -23.43 39.25
C ASN A 312 -13.85 -23.45 39.53
N VAL A 313 -14.34 -22.44 40.24
CA VAL A 313 -15.77 -22.32 40.56
C VAL A 313 -16.59 -22.21 39.28
N LEU A 314 -16.17 -21.39 38.31
CA LEU A 314 -16.87 -21.21 37.04
C LEU A 314 -16.96 -22.52 36.24
N VAL A 315 -15.81 -23.18 36.00
CA VAL A 315 -15.76 -24.38 35.17
C VAL A 315 -16.45 -25.56 35.84
N ASP A 316 -16.28 -25.74 37.15
CA ASP A 316 -16.91 -26.84 37.88
C ASP A 316 -18.44 -26.66 37.90
N SER A 317 -18.93 -25.42 38.06
CA SER A 317 -20.38 -25.12 38.01
C SER A 317 -20.99 -25.37 36.63
N ILE A 318 -20.31 -24.98 35.54
CA ILE A 318 -20.76 -25.24 34.16
C ILE A 318 -20.82 -26.74 33.90
N ASN A 319 -19.79 -27.51 34.29
CA ASN A 319 -19.75 -28.95 34.08
C ASN A 319 -20.82 -29.71 34.90
N GLU A 320 -21.22 -29.19 36.06
CA GLU A 320 -22.32 -29.79 36.84
C GLU A 320 -23.70 -29.54 36.21
N ILE A 321 -23.94 -28.35 35.63
CA ILE A 321 -25.21 -28.02 34.98
C ILE A 321 -25.31 -28.66 33.59
N ALA A 322 -24.22 -28.60 32.82
CA ALA A 322 -24.14 -29.07 31.45
C ALA A 322 -22.99 -30.09 31.27
N PRO A 323 -23.14 -31.33 31.81
CA PRO A 323 -22.07 -32.34 31.79
C PRO A 323 -21.71 -32.89 30.41
N GLN A 324 -22.52 -32.59 29.37
CA GLN A 324 -22.27 -32.99 27.98
C GLN A 324 -21.70 -31.84 27.13
N THR A 325 -21.26 -30.74 27.77
CA THR A 325 -20.70 -29.57 27.07
C THR A 325 -19.50 -29.97 26.22
N ASN A 326 -19.53 -29.60 24.94
CA ASN A 326 -18.38 -29.76 24.08
C ASN A 326 -17.58 -28.45 24.08
N TRP A 327 -16.55 -28.39 24.92
CA TRP A 327 -15.70 -27.20 25.05
C TRP A 327 -15.00 -26.78 23.74
N THR A 328 -14.79 -27.69 22.79
CA THR A 328 -14.33 -27.33 21.44
C THR A 328 -15.40 -26.56 20.67
N SER A 329 -16.65 -27.04 20.69
CA SER A 329 -17.81 -26.36 20.10
C SER A 329 -18.08 -25.00 20.77
N VAL A 330 -17.89 -24.89 22.08
CA VAL A 330 -17.98 -23.59 22.79
C VAL A 330 -16.99 -22.58 22.21
N MET A 331 -15.73 -22.99 21.95
CA MET A 331 -14.72 -22.12 21.34
C MET A 331 -15.02 -21.81 19.88
N GLU A 332 -15.63 -22.73 19.13
CA GLU A 332 -16.11 -22.51 17.76
C GLU A 332 -17.24 -21.46 17.70
N ASN A 333 -17.98 -21.27 18.78
CA ASN A 333 -19.07 -20.30 18.89
C ASN A 333 -18.64 -18.92 19.41
N LEU A 334 -17.33 -18.64 19.55
CA LEU A 334 -16.83 -17.31 19.96
C LEU A 334 -17.10 -16.22 18.91
N ASP A 335 -17.45 -16.60 17.68
CA ASP A 335 -17.93 -15.69 16.63
C ASP A 335 -19.37 -15.22 16.93
N HIS A 336 -19.48 -14.28 17.85
CA HIS A 336 -20.74 -13.60 18.18
C HIS A 336 -20.54 -12.11 18.40
N GLU A 337 -21.61 -11.35 18.27
CA GLU A 337 -21.63 -9.91 18.53
C GLU A 337 -21.24 -9.61 20.00
N GLY A 338 -20.45 -8.55 20.20
CA GLY A 338 -19.98 -8.11 21.52
C GLY A 338 -18.75 -8.85 22.05
N PHE A 339 -18.30 -9.95 21.43
CA PHE A 339 -17.06 -10.61 21.85
C PHE A 339 -15.84 -9.76 21.52
N SER A 340 -15.00 -9.49 22.51
CA SER A 340 -13.70 -8.83 22.35
C SER A 340 -12.77 -9.12 23.52
N ILE A 341 -11.47 -9.21 23.24
CA ILE A 341 -10.44 -9.42 24.26
C ILE A 341 -9.68 -8.10 24.51
N PRO A 342 -9.93 -7.44 25.66
CA PRO A 342 -9.39 -6.09 25.89
C PRO A 342 -7.89 -6.07 26.11
N ASP A 343 -7.34 -7.04 26.85
CA ASP A 343 -5.92 -7.08 27.23
C ASP A 343 -5.34 -8.50 27.38
N GLU A 344 -4.04 -8.58 27.63
CA GLU A 344 -3.31 -9.84 27.81
C GLU A 344 -3.79 -10.63 29.05
N GLY A 345 -4.27 -9.93 30.09
CA GLY A 345 -4.84 -10.56 31.28
C GLY A 345 -6.13 -11.30 30.97
N ALA A 346 -7.04 -10.66 30.21
CA ALA A 346 -8.27 -11.25 29.72
C ALA A 346 -8.00 -12.46 28.80
N PHE A 347 -6.99 -12.36 27.93
CA PHE A 347 -6.57 -13.49 27.09
C PHE A 347 -6.08 -14.69 27.93
N ARG A 348 -5.22 -14.44 28.93
CA ARG A 348 -4.73 -15.48 29.85
C ARG A 348 -5.86 -16.11 30.66
N LEU A 349 -6.88 -15.34 31.06
CA LEU A 349 -8.07 -15.85 31.73
C LEU A 349 -8.81 -16.85 30.83
N LEU A 350 -9.09 -16.48 29.58
CA LEU A 350 -9.77 -17.36 28.61
C LEU A 350 -8.99 -18.67 28.40
N MET A 351 -7.67 -18.60 28.22
CA MET A 351 -6.83 -19.79 28.06
C MET A 351 -6.77 -20.66 29.33
N SER A 352 -6.80 -20.04 30.51
CA SER A 352 -6.84 -20.75 31.78
C SER A 352 -8.18 -21.47 32.00
N ILE A 353 -9.30 -20.84 31.59
CA ILE A 353 -10.63 -21.48 31.59
C ILE A 353 -10.62 -22.69 30.65
N TYR A 354 -10.15 -22.52 29.41
CA TYR A 354 -10.12 -23.61 28.43
C TYR A 354 -9.23 -24.78 28.89
N SER A 355 -8.02 -24.52 29.42
CA SER A 355 -7.10 -25.58 29.90
C SER A 355 -7.59 -26.32 31.16
N ARG A 356 -8.43 -25.66 31.98
CA ARG A 356 -9.13 -26.30 33.10
C ARG A 356 -10.24 -27.21 32.58
N ALA A 357 -11.04 -26.71 31.64
CA ALA A 357 -12.22 -27.39 31.10
C ALA A 357 -11.91 -28.53 30.13
N CYS A 358 -10.89 -28.37 29.29
CA CYS A 358 -10.51 -29.31 28.24
C CYS A 358 -9.01 -29.62 28.32
N LYS A 359 -8.63 -30.88 28.06
CA LYS A 359 -7.23 -31.31 27.99
C LYS A 359 -6.67 -31.33 26.58
N ASP A 360 -7.53 -31.27 25.58
CA ASP A 360 -7.13 -31.19 24.18
C ASP A 360 -6.56 -29.80 23.86
N PRO A 361 -5.64 -29.71 22.88
CA PRO A 361 -5.13 -28.41 22.45
C PRO A 361 -6.27 -27.53 21.93
N PHE A 362 -6.10 -26.20 22.06
CA PHE A 362 -7.11 -25.24 21.62
C PHE A 362 -7.44 -25.40 20.11
N PRO A 363 -8.71 -25.38 19.69
CA PRO A 363 -9.08 -25.57 18.28
C PRO A 363 -8.66 -24.38 17.42
N LEU A 364 -7.52 -24.47 16.75
CA LEU A 364 -7.03 -23.37 15.90
C LEU A 364 -7.98 -23.03 14.75
N HIS A 365 -8.74 -24.02 14.25
CA HIS A 365 -9.74 -23.79 13.21
C HIS A 365 -10.90 -22.91 13.68
N ALA A 366 -11.18 -22.84 14.99
CA ALA A 366 -12.19 -21.94 15.53
C ALA A 366 -11.84 -20.46 15.29
N ILE A 367 -10.55 -20.12 15.23
CA ILE A 367 -10.07 -18.75 15.05
C ILE A 367 -9.48 -18.51 13.66
N CYS A 368 -8.74 -19.48 13.13
CA CYS A 368 -7.99 -19.36 11.87
C CYS A 368 -8.62 -20.17 10.72
N GLY A 369 -9.72 -20.91 10.95
CA GLY A 369 -10.32 -21.77 9.93
C GLY A 369 -11.22 -21.02 8.94
N SER A 370 -11.82 -19.92 9.37
CA SER A 370 -12.62 -19.03 8.53
C SER A 370 -12.66 -17.61 9.10
N LEU A 371 -13.06 -16.66 8.27
CA LEU A 371 -13.40 -15.32 8.74
C LEU A 371 -14.66 -15.38 9.61
N TRP A 372 -14.60 -14.65 10.73
CA TRP A 372 -15.73 -14.46 11.63
C TRP A 372 -16.72 -13.43 11.06
N LYS A 373 -17.96 -13.47 11.55
CA LYS A 373 -18.91 -12.36 11.37
C LYS A 373 -18.48 -11.16 12.21
N ASN A 374 -18.00 -11.41 13.44
CA ASN A 374 -17.39 -10.40 14.30
C ASN A 374 -15.88 -10.28 14.00
N LEU A 375 -15.53 -9.54 12.95
CA LEU A 375 -14.14 -9.36 12.50
C LEU A 375 -13.27 -8.66 13.57
N GLU A 376 -13.81 -7.68 14.29
CA GLU A 376 -13.11 -6.99 15.38
C GLU A 376 -12.79 -7.93 16.54
N GLY A 377 -13.74 -8.79 16.92
CA GLY A 377 -13.56 -9.83 17.91
C GLY A 377 -12.45 -10.81 17.51
N GLN A 378 -12.46 -11.28 16.26
CA GLN A 378 -11.42 -12.16 15.73
C GLN A 378 -10.04 -11.49 15.79
N LEU A 379 -9.95 -10.22 15.39
CA LEU A 379 -8.71 -9.46 15.42
C LEU A 379 -8.19 -9.24 16.84
N SER A 380 -9.09 -8.93 17.79
CA SER A 380 -8.75 -8.78 19.20
C SER A 380 -8.15 -10.07 19.78
N PHE A 381 -8.70 -11.23 19.40
CA PHE A 381 -8.16 -12.54 19.78
C PHE A 381 -6.79 -12.75 19.16
N LEU A 382 -6.67 -12.57 17.83
CA LEU A 382 -5.43 -12.79 17.09
C LEU A 382 -4.28 -11.93 17.62
N LYS A 383 -4.55 -10.66 17.94
CA LYS A 383 -3.58 -9.72 18.52
C LYS A 383 -2.90 -10.28 19.76
N HIS A 384 -3.66 -10.88 20.68
CA HIS A 384 -3.09 -11.47 21.89
C HIS A 384 -2.54 -12.87 21.65
N ALA A 385 -3.17 -13.65 20.77
CA ALA A 385 -2.74 -15.01 20.46
C ALA A 385 -1.34 -15.06 19.84
N VAL A 386 -1.02 -14.16 18.91
CA VAL A 386 0.31 -14.13 18.27
C VAL A 386 1.42 -13.70 19.24
N ALA A 387 1.09 -12.85 20.22
CA ALA A 387 2.02 -12.36 21.25
C ALA A 387 2.17 -13.32 22.44
N ALA A 388 1.21 -14.23 22.64
CA ALA A 388 1.18 -15.12 23.80
C ALA A 388 2.37 -16.10 23.83
N PRO A 389 2.94 -16.37 25.02
CA PRO A 389 3.95 -17.41 25.15
C PRO A 389 3.37 -18.82 24.93
N ALA A 390 4.25 -19.74 24.52
CA ALA A 390 3.85 -21.07 24.02
C ALA A 390 3.16 -21.98 25.05
N ASP A 391 3.33 -21.69 26.34
CA ASP A 391 2.67 -22.35 27.46
C ASP A 391 1.23 -21.87 27.66
N THR A 392 0.93 -20.63 27.26
CA THR A 392 -0.41 -20.03 27.32
C THR A 392 -1.21 -20.35 26.06
N PHE A 393 -0.62 -20.15 24.88
CA PHE A 393 -1.26 -20.44 23.60
C PHE A 393 -0.20 -20.83 22.57
N THR A 394 -0.51 -21.82 21.73
CA THR A 394 0.42 -22.27 20.69
C THR A 394 -0.28 -22.62 19.39
N PHE A 395 0.38 -22.28 18.28
CA PHE A 395 0.00 -22.66 16.92
C PHE A 395 0.71 -23.95 16.47
N LYS A 396 1.44 -24.62 17.36
CA LYS A 396 2.26 -25.80 17.05
C LYS A 396 1.45 -26.98 16.53
N HIS A 397 0.15 -27.05 16.74
CA HIS A 397 -0.72 -28.11 16.20
C HIS A 397 -1.52 -27.68 14.97
N SER A 398 -1.14 -26.56 14.33
CA SER A 398 -1.73 -26.15 13.04
C SER A 398 -1.60 -27.26 11.99
N SER A 399 -2.66 -27.44 11.20
CA SER A 399 -2.72 -28.42 10.13
C SER A 399 -1.88 -27.97 8.92
N ARG A 400 -1.92 -26.67 8.59
CA ARG A 400 -1.18 -26.05 7.48
C ARG A 400 -0.01 -25.24 8.02
N LYS A 401 1.17 -25.84 7.96
CA LYS A 401 2.42 -25.20 8.39
C LYS A 401 3.37 -24.93 7.25
N LEU A 402 4.10 -23.83 7.39
CA LEU A 402 5.26 -23.53 6.58
C LEU A 402 6.35 -24.60 6.78
N VAL A 403 6.84 -25.16 5.67
CA VAL A 403 7.95 -26.10 5.65
C VAL A 403 9.04 -25.55 4.74
N PHE A 404 10.19 -25.20 5.31
CA PHE A 404 11.39 -24.86 4.56
C PHE A 404 12.63 -25.42 5.28
N PRO A 405 13.48 -26.23 4.61
CA PRO A 405 14.59 -26.93 5.26
C PRO A 405 15.57 -26.03 6.02
N ASP A 406 15.89 -24.85 5.48
CA ASP A 406 16.90 -23.96 6.07
C ASP A 406 16.35 -23.18 7.29
N LEU A 407 15.02 -23.18 7.50
CA LEU A 407 14.36 -22.50 8.63
C LEU A 407 14.36 -23.31 9.94
N ALA A 408 14.87 -24.55 9.96
CA ALA A 408 14.80 -25.43 11.13
C ALA A 408 15.47 -24.84 12.40
N ASN A 409 16.38 -23.89 12.26
CA ASN A 409 17.06 -23.22 13.36
C ASN A 409 16.29 -22.02 13.97
N HIS A 410 15.21 -21.56 13.31
CA HIS A 410 14.42 -20.38 13.69
C HIS A 410 13.11 -20.71 14.41
N ILE A 411 12.92 -21.96 14.80
CA ILE A 411 11.72 -22.44 15.50
C ILE A 411 11.78 -21.96 16.96
N GLN A 412 11.24 -20.77 17.23
CA GLN A 412 11.13 -20.20 18.58
C GLN A 412 9.70 -19.69 18.85
N GLY A 413 9.32 -19.59 20.13
CA GLY A 413 8.02 -19.08 20.55
C GLY A 413 6.83 -20.02 20.26
N ASN A 414 5.64 -19.43 20.21
CA ASN A 414 4.35 -20.12 20.05
C ASN A 414 4.08 -20.69 18.64
N GLN A 415 5.02 -20.51 17.69
CA GLN A 415 4.93 -20.95 16.29
C GLN A 415 3.86 -20.24 15.44
N ALA A 416 3.38 -19.06 15.86
CA ALA A 416 2.35 -18.29 15.13
C ALA A 416 2.69 -18.11 13.65
N TRP A 417 3.89 -17.60 13.34
CA TRP A 417 4.30 -17.24 11.98
C TRP A 417 4.61 -18.43 11.06
N TYR A 418 4.54 -19.65 11.60
CA TYR A 418 4.59 -20.88 10.79
C TYR A 418 3.19 -21.40 10.44
N CYS A 419 2.12 -20.86 11.05
CA CYS A 419 0.73 -21.21 10.77
C CYS A 419 0.24 -20.47 9.53
N LEU A 420 0.01 -21.20 8.44
CA LEU A 420 -0.48 -20.60 7.19
C LEU A 420 -1.94 -20.14 7.32
N ASP A 421 -2.75 -20.84 8.11
CA ASP A 421 -4.15 -20.46 8.37
C ASP A 421 -4.24 -19.09 9.07
N LEU A 422 -3.32 -18.81 9.99
CA LEU A 422 -3.21 -17.48 10.63
C LEU A 422 -2.89 -16.40 9.59
N LEU A 423 -1.85 -16.62 8.77
CA LEU A 423 -1.42 -15.66 7.76
C LEU A 423 -2.53 -15.41 6.73
N GLU A 424 -3.24 -16.45 6.33
CA GLU A 424 -4.37 -16.37 5.41
C GLU A 424 -5.49 -15.50 5.97
N VAL A 425 -5.89 -15.71 7.22
CA VAL A 425 -6.91 -14.90 7.88
C VAL A 425 -6.46 -13.44 8.00
N LEU A 426 -5.21 -13.17 8.40
CA LEU A 426 -4.69 -11.79 8.47
C LEU A 426 -4.70 -11.09 7.10
N CYS A 427 -4.31 -11.79 6.02
CA CYS A 427 -4.34 -11.23 4.67
C CYS A 427 -5.77 -10.96 4.20
N GLN A 428 -6.71 -11.88 4.49
CA GLN A 428 -8.13 -11.71 4.15
C GLN A 428 -8.78 -10.55 4.92
N LEU A 429 -8.44 -10.38 6.21
CA LEU A 429 -8.92 -9.26 7.02
C LEU A 429 -8.43 -7.92 6.48
N ALA A 430 -7.18 -7.84 6.03
CA ALA A 430 -6.66 -6.64 5.40
C ALA A 430 -7.40 -6.29 4.09
N ASP A 431 -7.67 -7.29 3.25
CA ASP A 431 -8.45 -7.13 2.01
C ASP A 431 -9.91 -6.69 2.26
N LEU A 432 -10.41 -6.85 3.48
CA LEU A 432 -11.75 -6.43 3.93
C LEU A 432 -11.77 -5.07 4.64
N GLY A 433 -10.68 -4.31 4.61
CA GLY A 433 -10.61 -2.97 5.22
C GLY A 433 -10.11 -2.94 6.66
N TYR A 434 -9.61 -4.06 7.22
CA TYR A 434 -8.99 -4.10 8.55
C TYR A 434 -7.45 -4.04 8.50
N ALA A 435 -6.88 -3.56 7.39
CA ALA A 435 -5.43 -3.51 7.18
C ALA A 435 -4.72 -2.67 8.26
N THR A 436 -5.31 -1.54 8.67
CA THR A 436 -4.77 -0.65 9.71
C THR A 436 -4.60 -1.34 11.06
N LEU A 437 -5.49 -2.28 11.38
CA LEU A 437 -5.45 -3.04 12.63
C LEU A 437 -4.65 -4.34 12.50
N ALA A 438 -4.53 -4.91 11.30
CA ALA A 438 -3.73 -6.12 11.05
C ALA A 438 -2.23 -5.84 10.95
N ARG A 439 -1.81 -4.71 10.36
CA ARG A 439 -0.39 -4.32 10.19
C ARG A 439 0.43 -4.37 11.48
N PRO A 440 -0.02 -3.80 12.63
CA PRO A 440 0.75 -3.84 13.87
C PRO A 440 1.05 -5.27 14.38
N LEU A 441 0.24 -6.27 14.00
CA LEU A 441 0.52 -7.66 14.37
C LEU A 441 1.77 -8.18 13.64
N LEU A 442 2.12 -7.60 12.49
CA LEU A 442 3.29 -7.98 11.69
C LEU A 442 4.60 -7.29 12.13
N ASP A 443 4.56 -6.33 13.06
CA ASP A 443 5.77 -5.63 13.53
C ASP A 443 6.82 -6.58 14.12
N TYR A 444 6.36 -7.55 14.90
CA TYR A 444 7.23 -8.57 15.50
C TYR A 444 7.92 -9.44 14.43
N PRO A 445 7.20 -10.12 13.52
CA PRO A 445 7.84 -10.99 12.53
C PRO A 445 8.68 -10.20 11.51
N LEU A 446 8.30 -8.97 11.14
CA LEU A 446 9.11 -8.11 10.28
C LEU A 446 10.49 -7.82 10.90
N SER A 447 10.55 -7.70 12.23
CA SER A 447 11.80 -7.39 12.94
C SER A 447 12.64 -8.63 13.31
N HIS A 448 11.99 -9.77 13.59
CA HIS A 448 12.67 -10.94 14.18
C HIS A 448 12.81 -12.14 13.24
N CYS A 449 11.86 -12.33 12.31
CA CYS A 449 11.84 -13.46 11.38
C CYS A 449 11.23 -13.05 10.02
N PRO A 450 11.81 -12.05 9.33
CA PRO A 450 11.24 -11.50 8.10
C PRO A 450 11.22 -12.51 6.93
N ASP A 451 12.20 -13.42 6.89
CA ASP A 451 12.28 -14.53 5.94
C ASP A 451 11.14 -15.54 6.12
N VAL A 452 10.85 -15.94 7.37
CA VAL A 452 9.70 -16.79 7.73
C VAL A 452 8.40 -16.13 7.28
N LEU A 453 8.23 -14.84 7.59
CA LEU A 453 7.03 -14.09 7.23
C LEU A 453 6.85 -14.03 5.72
N LEU A 454 7.89 -13.61 4.97
CA LEU A 454 7.84 -13.52 3.53
C LEU A 454 7.49 -14.88 2.90
N LEU A 455 8.14 -15.95 3.34
CA LEU A 455 7.86 -17.30 2.86
C LEU A 455 6.44 -17.75 3.16
N GLY A 456 5.92 -17.42 4.35
CA GLY A 456 4.57 -17.73 4.76
C GLY A 456 3.53 -17.01 3.90
N VAL A 457 3.64 -15.68 3.77
CA VAL A 457 2.69 -14.88 2.98
C VAL A 457 2.78 -15.21 1.49
N SER A 458 3.93 -15.67 0.99
CA SER A 458 4.09 -16.12 -0.39
C SER A 458 3.24 -17.35 -0.74
N GLN A 459 2.81 -18.14 0.24
CA GLN A 459 1.92 -19.30 0.04
C GLN A 459 0.45 -18.93 0.04
N ILE A 460 0.13 -17.68 0.39
CA ILE A 460 -1.23 -17.19 0.55
C ILE A 460 -1.55 -16.30 -0.65
N ASN A 461 -2.63 -16.63 -1.35
CA ASN A 461 -3.19 -15.77 -2.39
C ASN A 461 -4.57 -15.31 -1.94
N THR A 462 -4.74 -14.00 -1.77
CA THR A 462 -6.02 -13.37 -1.48
C THR A 462 -6.52 -12.59 -2.70
N ALA A 463 -7.61 -11.83 -2.55
CA ALA A 463 -8.20 -11.10 -3.66
C ALA A 463 -7.28 -9.98 -4.16
N TYR A 464 -6.61 -9.28 -3.24
CA TYR A 464 -5.78 -8.11 -3.55
C TYR A 464 -4.32 -8.25 -3.12
N ASN A 465 -3.99 -9.25 -2.31
CA ASN A 465 -2.65 -9.50 -1.79
C ASN A 465 -2.03 -8.28 -1.07
N LEU A 466 -2.84 -7.47 -0.36
CA LEU A 466 -2.39 -6.20 0.22
C LEU A 466 -1.20 -6.38 1.17
N LEU A 467 -1.36 -7.19 2.22
CA LEU A 467 -0.28 -7.44 3.19
C LEU A 467 0.89 -8.17 2.54
N GLN A 468 0.63 -9.06 1.59
CA GLN A 468 1.67 -9.81 0.90
C GLN A 468 2.58 -8.86 0.11
N TYR A 469 2.03 -7.87 -0.59
CA TYR A 469 2.82 -6.85 -1.30
C TYR A 469 3.54 -5.90 -0.35
N GLU A 470 2.93 -5.50 0.77
CA GLU A 470 3.59 -4.68 1.79
C GLU A 470 4.79 -5.40 2.41
N VAL A 471 4.61 -6.67 2.82
CA VAL A 471 5.69 -7.51 3.35
C VAL A 471 6.78 -7.72 2.30
N LEU A 472 6.40 -7.98 1.03
CA LEU A 472 7.35 -8.14 -0.06
C LEU A 472 8.20 -6.88 -0.25
N SER A 473 7.58 -5.71 -0.35
CA SER A 473 8.27 -4.43 -0.52
C SER A 473 9.25 -4.13 0.62
N CYS A 474 8.85 -4.46 1.85
CA CYS A 474 9.68 -4.25 3.04
C CYS A 474 10.86 -5.25 3.12
N VAL A 475 10.62 -6.53 2.89
CA VAL A 475 11.56 -7.62 3.21
C VAL A 475 12.41 -8.04 2.01
N PHE A 476 11.82 -8.12 0.83
CA PHE A 476 12.45 -8.72 -0.35
C PHE A 476 13.78 -8.05 -0.73
N PRO A 477 13.91 -6.70 -0.77
CA PRO A 477 15.17 -6.06 -1.14
C PRO A 477 16.32 -6.42 -0.19
N ALA A 478 16.05 -6.50 1.11
CA ALA A 478 17.07 -6.86 2.11
C ALA A 478 17.52 -8.31 1.95
N LEU A 479 16.58 -9.23 1.76
CA LEU A 479 16.91 -10.65 1.55
C LEU A 479 17.63 -10.88 0.23
N LEU A 480 17.23 -10.17 -0.83
CA LEU A 480 17.82 -10.28 -2.16
C LEU A 480 19.30 -9.89 -2.15
N LYS A 481 19.68 -8.85 -1.41
CA LYS A 481 21.08 -8.38 -1.31
C LYS A 481 22.02 -9.39 -0.64
N ASP A 482 21.51 -10.21 0.27
CA ASP A 482 22.33 -11.21 0.95
C ASP A 482 22.50 -12.47 0.08
N THR A 483 23.74 -12.75 -0.33
CA THR A 483 24.08 -13.89 -1.17
C THR A 483 23.77 -15.24 -0.52
N LYS A 484 23.65 -15.29 0.82
CA LYS A 484 23.25 -16.50 1.55
C LYS A 484 21.82 -16.93 1.26
N ASN A 485 20.95 -16.01 0.86
CA ASN A 485 19.53 -16.27 0.62
C ASN A 485 19.22 -16.78 -0.80
N SER A 486 20.22 -17.24 -1.54
CA SER A 486 20.03 -17.74 -2.90
C SER A 486 19.14 -18.99 -2.96
N SER A 487 19.22 -19.86 -1.95
CA SER A 487 18.31 -21.02 -1.82
C SER A 487 16.87 -20.58 -1.56
N LEU A 488 16.68 -19.52 -0.76
CA LEU A 488 15.40 -18.91 -0.49
C LEU A 488 14.79 -18.31 -1.76
N MET A 489 15.58 -17.59 -2.57
CA MET A 489 15.11 -17.02 -3.85
C MET A 489 14.70 -18.10 -4.85
N ASN A 490 15.46 -19.19 -4.93
CA ASN A 490 15.08 -20.37 -5.72
C ASN A 490 13.74 -20.95 -5.24
N TYR A 491 13.57 -21.07 -3.93
CA TYR A 491 12.34 -21.59 -3.36
C TYR A 491 11.14 -20.66 -3.61
N LEU A 492 11.30 -19.34 -3.41
CA LEU A 492 10.27 -18.34 -3.71
C LEU A 492 9.83 -18.39 -5.18
N TRP A 493 10.79 -18.49 -6.11
CA TRP A 493 10.48 -18.60 -7.53
C TRP A 493 9.58 -19.80 -7.85
N HIS A 494 9.85 -20.95 -7.24
CA HIS A 494 9.04 -22.16 -7.45
C HIS A 494 7.72 -22.15 -6.68
N LEU A 495 7.66 -21.44 -5.55
CA LEU A 495 6.49 -21.35 -4.69
C LEU A 495 5.46 -20.37 -5.26
N ASN A 496 5.90 -19.15 -5.59
CA ASN A 496 5.06 -18.07 -6.10
C ASN A 496 5.87 -17.21 -7.10
N PRO A 497 5.90 -17.62 -8.39
CA PRO A 497 6.61 -16.88 -9.43
C PRO A 497 6.12 -15.44 -9.56
N SER A 498 4.80 -15.21 -9.47
CA SER A 498 4.20 -13.88 -9.59
C SER A 498 4.70 -12.91 -8.52
N LEU A 499 4.71 -13.34 -7.27
CA LEU A 499 5.19 -12.51 -6.17
C LEU A 499 6.71 -12.28 -6.26
N THR A 500 7.46 -13.29 -6.73
CA THR A 500 8.91 -13.15 -6.94
C THR A 500 9.25 -12.17 -8.06
N LEU A 501 8.52 -12.23 -9.19
CA LEU A 501 8.65 -11.25 -10.29
C LEU A 501 8.35 -9.84 -9.80
N ARG A 502 7.26 -9.66 -9.04
CA ARG A 502 6.92 -8.38 -8.42
C ARG A 502 8.05 -7.89 -7.52
N GLY A 503 8.65 -8.76 -6.72
CA GLY A 503 9.77 -8.41 -5.84
C GLY A 503 10.99 -7.93 -6.62
N PHE A 504 11.32 -8.57 -7.75
CA PHE A 504 12.40 -8.10 -8.64
C PHE A 504 12.10 -6.74 -9.24
N VAL A 505 10.85 -6.52 -9.67
CA VAL A 505 10.41 -5.24 -10.21
C VAL A 505 10.43 -4.17 -9.14
N ASP A 506 9.88 -4.37 -7.95
CA ASP A 506 9.82 -3.33 -6.91
C ASP A 506 11.23 -2.97 -6.39
N ALA A 507 12.14 -3.95 -6.32
CA ALA A 507 13.50 -3.73 -5.83
C ALA A 507 14.46 -3.12 -6.87
N HIS A 508 14.04 -2.94 -8.13
CA HIS A 508 14.93 -2.59 -9.25
C HIS A 508 15.60 -1.22 -9.15
N SER A 509 15.01 -0.30 -8.38
CA SER A 509 15.57 1.03 -8.11
C SER A 509 16.88 0.94 -7.33
N ASP A 510 17.08 -0.12 -6.55
CA ASP A 510 18.34 -0.40 -5.89
C ASP A 510 19.27 -1.20 -6.81
N ILE A 511 20.44 -0.63 -7.05
CA ILE A 511 21.42 -1.18 -7.98
C ILE A 511 21.96 -2.55 -7.56
N ILE A 512 22.10 -2.79 -6.25
CA ILE A 512 22.60 -4.06 -5.71
C ILE A 512 21.54 -5.13 -5.93
N CYS A 513 20.27 -4.79 -5.73
CA CYS A 513 19.15 -5.66 -6.02
C CYS A 513 19.07 -6.02 -7.51
N LEU A 514 19.26 -5.05 -8.42
CA LEU A 514 19.26 -5.30 -9.85
C LEU A 514 20.38 -6.26 -10.27
N LEU A 515 21.62 -6.02 -9.81
CA LEU A 515 22.74 -6.95 -10.06
C LEU A 515 22.44 -8.34 -9.51
N ARG A 516 21.90 -8.41 -8.30
CA ARG A 516 21.67 -9.69 -7.67
C ARG A 516 20.52 -10.46 -8.31
N THR A 517 19.53 -9.75 -8.86
CA THR A 517 18.48 -10.31 -9.72
C THR A 517 19.09 -10.96 -10.97
N VAL A 518 20.07 -10.32 -11.63
CA VAL A 518 20.77 -10.90 -12.78
C VAL A 518 21.46 -12.20 -12.39
N ASP A 519 22.22 -12.21 -11.30
CA ASP A 519 22.92 -13.41 -10.85
C ASP A 519 21.93 -14.56 -10.58
N ILE A 520 20.82 -14.29 -9.87
CA ILE A 520 19.78 -15.30 -9.59
C ILE A 520 19.13 -15.78 -10.89
N CYS A 521 18.83 -14.88 -11.83
CA CYS A 521 18.26 -15.25 -13.12
C CYS A 521 19.19 -16.16 -13.93
N GLN A 522 20.50 -15.94 -13.86
CA GLN A 522 21.52 -16.76 -14.50
C GLN A 522 21.68 -18.11 -13.81
N ASP A 523 21.77 -18.12 -12.48
CA ASP A 523 21.91 -19.33 -11.65
C ASP A 523 20.71 -20.28 -11.84
N LEU A 524 19.48 -19.72 -11.83
CA LEU A 524 18.24 -20.48 -12.01
C LEU A 524 17.87 -20.72 -13.47
N LYS A 525 18.57 -20.08 -14.42
CA LYS A 525 18.28 -20.12 -15.87
C LYS A 525 16.85 -19.66 -16.20
N ILE A 526 16.37 -18.64 -15.50
CA ILE A 526 15.01 -18.08 -15.65
C ILE A 526 14.98 -16.73 -16.37
N LEU A 527 16.13 -16.21 -16.80
CA LEU A 527 16.26 -14.86 -17.38
C LEU A 527 15.23 -14.58 -18.49
N SER A 528 15.01 -15.50 -19.44
CA SER A 528 14.03 -15.32 -20.50
C SER A 528 12.60 -15.20 -19.95
N ALA A 529 12.23 -16.08 -19.02
CA ALA A 529 10.92 -16.07 -18.39
C ALA A 529 10.65 -14.76 -17.63
N VAL A 530 11.66 -14.22 -16.95
CA VAL A 530 11.58 -12.92 -16.26
C VAL A 530 11.43 -11.77 -17.27
N LEU A 531 12.23 -11.73 -18.33
CA LEU A 531 12.15 -10.69 -19.37
C LEU A 531 10.83 -10.74 -20.17
N ASP A 532 10.16 -11.89 -20.23
CA ASP A 532 8.88 -12.06 -20.90
C ASP A 532 7.67 -11.73 -20.01
N SER A 533 7.85 -11.76 -18.69
CA SER A 533 6.76 -11.65 -17.71
C SER A 533 6.82 -10.38 -16.85
N THR A 534 7.60 -9.38 -17.26
CA THR A 534 7.80 -8.12 -16.51
C THR A 534 7.54 -6.87 -17.36
N PRO A 535 7.31 -5.70 -16.74
CA PRO A 535 7.14 -4.45 -17.47
C PRO A 535 8.37 -4.11 -18.34
N LEU A 536 8.13 -3.55 -19.53
CA LEU A 536 9.17 -3.29 -20.53
C LEU A 536 10.32 -2.42 -19.99
N ALA A 537 10.00 -1.42 -19.17
CA ALA A 537 10.97 -0.53 -18.53
C ALA A 537 12.01 -1.32 -17.71
N PHE A 538 11.51 -2.26 -16.90
CA PHE A 538 12.34 -3.14 -16.09
C PHE A 538 13.09 -4.14 -16.96
N SER A 539 12.42 -4.78 -17.93
CA SER A 539 13.05 -5.77 -18.80
C SER A 539 14.20 -5.19 -19.62
N ILE A 540 14.08 -3.95 -20.12
CA ILE A 540 15.16 -3.24 -20.83
C ILE A 540 16.38 -3.04 -19.92
N LYS A 541 16.17 -2.54 -18.70
CA LYS A 541 17.24 -2.35 -17.71
C LYS A 541 17.90 -3.68 -17.34
N LEU A 542 17.11 -4.70 -17.05
CA LEU A 542 17.60 -6.04 -16.68
C LEU A 542 18.37 -6.72 -17.84
N ALA A 543 17.85 -6.65 -19.07
CA ALA A 543 18.51 -7.22 -20.25
C ALA A 543 19.85 -6.53 -20.52
N THR A 544 19.90 -5.20 -20.41
CA THR A 544 21.12 -4.41 -20.61
C THR A 544 22.23 -4.85 -19.64
N VAL A 545 21.89 -5.01 -18.36
CA VAL A 545 22.85 -5.48 -17.34
C VAL A 545 23.20 -6.95 -17.53
N SER A 546 22.24 -7.80 -17.90
CA SER A 546 22.44 -9.24 -18.11
C SER A 546 23.35 -9.56 -19.30
N PHE A 547 23.22 -8.80 -20.39
CA PHE A 547 23.95 -9.01 -21.63
C PHE A 547 25.17 -8.09 -21.80
N ARG A 548 25.65 -7.46 -20.71
CA ARG A 548 26.78 -6.51 -20.73
C ARG A 548 28.05 -7.03 -21.43
N ASN A 549 28.29 -8.34 -21.41
CA ASN A 549 29.44 -8.98 -22.05
C ASN A 549 29.12 -9.63 -23.40
N ASP A 550 27.85 -9.62 -23.83
CA ASP A 550 27.37 -10.29 -25.05
C ASP A 550 26.36 -9.41 -25.79
N HIS A 551 26.90 -8.43 -26.52
CA HIS A 551 26.13 -7.51 -27.34
C HIS A 551 25.31 -8.22 -28.43
N SER A 552 25.70 -9.43 -28.85
CA SER A 552 24.97 -10.19 -29.87
C SER A 552 23.63 -10.71 -29.35
N ASN A 553 23.61 -11.18 -28.10
CA ASN A 553 22.37 -11.60 -27.44
C ASN A 553 21.46 -10.40 -27.13
N LEU A 554 22.04 -9.25 -26.74
CA LEU A 554 21.26 -8.03 -26.56
C LEU A 554 20.61 -7.56 -27.86
N GLU A 555 21.37 -7.48 -28.97
CA GLU A 555 20.87 -7.07 -30.28
C GLU A 555 19.75 -8.00 -30.77
N LYS A 556 19.91 -9.32 -30.59
CA LYS A 556 18.87 -10.30 -30.90
C LYS A 556 17.61 -10.09 -30.07
N TRP A 557 17.74 -9.94 -28.75
CA TRP A 557 16.60 -9.73 -27.85
C TRP A 557 15.83 -8.44 -28.16
N ILE A 558 16.54 -7.32 -28.40
CA ILE A 558 15.92 -6.05 -28.79
C ILE A 558 15.13 -6.23 -30.10
N THR A 559 15.70 -6.93 -31.08
CA THR A 559 15.04 -7.19 -32.38
C THR A 559 13.78 -8.05 -32.23
N GLU A 560 13.83 -9.07 -31.38
CA GLU A 560 12.68 -9.93 -31.06
C GLU A 560 11.56 -9.15 -30.35
N LYS A 561 11.89 -8.35 -29.33
CA LYS A 561 10.92 -7.52 -28.58
C LYS A 561 10.33 -6.40 -29.42
N PHE A 562 11.13 -5.77 -30.27
CA PHE A 562 10.67 -4.81 -31.25
C PHE A 562 9.60 -5.42 -32.18
N SER A 563 9.86 -6.64 -32.68
CA SER A 563 8.91 -7.35 -33.56
C SER A 563 7.59 -7.70 -32.86
N ALA A 564 7.65 -8.02 -31.57
CA ALA A 564 6.50 -8.43 -30.77
C ALA A 564 5.63 -7.27 -30.26
N HIS A 565 6.24 -6.15 -29.84
CA HIS A 565 5.55 -5.08 -29.10
C HIS A 565 5.54 -3.73 -29.83
N ARG A 566 6.28 -3.59 -30.94
CA ARG A 566 6.30 -2.42 -31.84
C ARG A 566 6.42 -1.09 -31.08
N GLU A 567 5.40 -0.22 -31.16
CA GLU A 567 5.44 1.18 -30.72
C GLU A 567 5.69 1.33 -29.21
N ALA A 568 5.02 0.54 -28.37
CA ALA A 568 5.16 0.60 -26.91
C ALA A 568 6.59 0.27 -26.42
N PHE A 569 7.29 -0.63 -27.11
CA PHE A 569 8.68 -0.96 -26.78
C PHE A 569 9.65 0.15 -27.18
N ILE A 570 9.38 0.81 -28.31
CA ILE A 570 10.19 1.92 -28.82
C ILE A 570 10.11 3.11 -27.87
N GLU A 571 8.90 3.49 -27.45
CA GLU A 571 8.69 4.57 -26.48
C GLU A 571 9.53 4.36 -25.21
N GLU A 572 9.49 3.14 -24.67
CA GLU A 572 10.25 2.80 -23.47
C GLU A 572 11.76 2.76 -23.72
N CYS A 573 12.22 2.32 -24.90
CA CYS A 573 13.63 2.42 -25.28
C CYS A 573 14.09 3.88 -25.39
N VAL A 574 13.29 4.77 -25.98
CA VAL A 574 13.61 6.21 -26.08
C VAL A 574 13.68 6.83 -24.68
N LYS A 575 12.75 6.49 -23.79
CA LYS A 575 12.76 6.93 -22.39
C LYS A 575 14.02 6.43 -21.67
N PHE A 576 14.37 5.16 -21.81
CA PHE A 576 15.60 4.57 -21.27
C PHE A 576 16.86 5.30 -21.76
N LEU A 577 16.93 5.62 -23.05
CA LEU A 577 18.05 6.37 -23.63
C LEU A 577 18.14 7.79 -23.06
N LYS A 578 17.01 8.50 -22.92
CA LYS A 578 16.96 9.83 -22.29
C LYS A 578 17.46 9.77 -20.84
N GLU A 579 16.96 8.83 -20.04
CA GLU A 579 17.39 8.62 -18.66
C GLU A 579 18.90 8.33 -18.58
N SER A 580 19.42 7.49 -19.49
CA SER A 580 20.84 7.13 -19.54
C SER A 580 21.73 8.32 -19.89
N VAL A 581 21.29 9.18 -20.81
CA VAL A 581 21.99 10.43 -21.16
C VAL A 581 21.92 11.42 -20.00
N VAL A 582 20.80 11.57 -19.29
CA VAL A 582 20.70 12.51 -18.16
C VAL A 582 21.51 12.04 -16.95
N ASN A 583 21.45 10.77 -16.56
CA ASN A 583 22.07 10.29 -15.31
C ASN A 583 23.61 10.42 -15.28
N THR A 584 24.28 10.54 -16.42
CA THR A 584 25.72 10.80 -16.49
C THR A 584 26.11 12.26 -16.17
N THR A 585 25.17 13.22 -16.22
CA THR A 585 25.48 14.64 -15.86
C THR A 585 25.73 14.79 -14.37
N HIS A 586 24.92 14.13 -13.54
CA HIS A 586 24.99 14.23 -12.08
C HIS A 586 26.18 13.42 -11.52
N ALA A 587 26.54 12.30 -12.15
CA ALA A 587 27.66 11.47 -11.70
C ALA A 587 29.04 12.14 -11.84
N ALA A 588 29.18 13.14 -12.72
CA ALA A 588 30.42 13.90 -12.87
C ALA A 588 30.53 15.10 -11.91
N ALA A 589 29.43 15.52 -11.29
CA ALA A 589 29.36 16.73 -10.45
C ALA A 589 29.46 16.43 -8.94
N GLU A 590 29.05 15.24 -8.48
CA GLU A 590 29.09 14.86 -7.06
C GLU A 590 30.11 13.73 -6.82
N GLY A 591 31.27 14.08 -6.25
CA GLY A 591 32.38 13.17 -5.96
C GLY A 591 32.14 12.11 -4.86
N VAL A 592 30.90 11.69 -4.65
CA VAL A 592 30.51 10.70 -3.63
C VAL A 592 29.52 9.70 -4.21
N ILE A 593 29.97 8.85 -5.14
CA ILE A 593 29.17 7.71 -5.62
C ILE A 593 29.89 6.40 -5.26
N GLN A 594 29.14 5.48 -4.65
CA GLN A 594 29.62 4.12 -4.35
C GLN A 594 29.99 3.41 -5.67
N GLN A 595 31.16 2.77 -5.73
CA GLN A 595 31.72 2.12 -6.95
C GLN A 595 30.72 1.29 -7.81
N PRO A 596 29.72 0.57 -7.26
CA PRO A 596 28.77 -0.21 -8.06
C PRO A 596 27.81 0.61 -8.94
N GLN A 597 27.40 1.81 -8.50
CA GLN A 597 26.45 2.65 -9.24
C GLN A 597 27.09 3.25 -10.50
N ALA A 598 28.36 3.67 -10.42
CA ALA A 598 29.10 4.19 -11.56
C ALA A 598 29.29 3.12 -12.65
N THR A 599 29.50 1.86 -12.27
CA THR A 599 29.69 0.75 -13.23
C THR A 599 28.44 0.47 -14.06
N ILE A 600 27.24 0.51 -13.47
CA ILE A 600 26.01 0.21 -14.22
C ILE A 600 25.55 1.40 -15.06
N THR A 601 25.66 2.63 -14.56
CA THR A 601 25.42 3.81 -15.40
C THR A 601 26.34 3.80 -16.63
N ASN A 602 27.58 3.33 -16.45
CA ASN A 602 28.50 3.11 -17.57
C ASN A 602 28.05 1.96 -18.49
N ILE A 603 27.60 0.81 -17.96
CA ILE A 603 27.06 -0.29 -18.78
C ILE A 603 25.84 0.16 -19.61
N CYS A 604 24.90 0.90 -19.01
CA CYS A 604 23.73 1.44 -19.70
C CYS A 604 24.15 2.44 -20.79
N TRP A 605 25.11 3.32 -20.48
CA TRP A 605 25.69 4.26 -21.43
C TRP A 605 26.40 3.57 -22.61
N GLU A 606 27.21 2.54 -22.33
CA GLU A 606 27.92 1.73 -23.33
C GLU A 606 26.96 0.93 -24.22
N SER A 607 25.75 0.65 -23.73
CA SER A 607 24.72 -0.07 -24.48
C SER A 607 23.87 0.85 -25.38
N CYS A 608 23.86 2.17 -25.13
CA CYS A 608 23.07 3.14 -25.91
C CYS A 608 23.30 3.06 -27.44
N PRO A 609 24.52 2.92 -27.97
CA PRO A 609 24.76 2.80 -29.41
C PRO A 609 24.05 1.61 -30.05
N LEU A 610 23.91 0.49 -29.32
CA LEU A 610 23.21 -0.70 -29.81
C LEU A 610 21.71 -0.45 -29.93
N PHE A 611 21.10 0.18 -28.91
CA PHE A 611 19.69 0.56 -28.96
C PHE A 611 19.43 1.53 -30.11
N ILE A 612 20.25 2.58 -30.27
CA ILE A 612 20.12 3.55 -31.37
C ILE A 612 20.22 2.85 -32.73
N LYS A 613 21.24 2.01 -32.93
CA LYS A 613 21.46 1.26 -34.18
C LYS A 613 20.26 0.37 -34.54
N VAL A 614 19.74 -0.40 -33.60
CA VAL A 614 18.62 -1.33 -33.84
C VAL A 614 17.34 -0.55 -34.14
N LEU A 615 17.04 0.51 -33.38
CA LEU A 615 15.86 1.35 -33.61
C LEU A 615 15.91 2.06 -34.97
N GLN A 616 17.07 2.59 -35.37
CA GLN A 616 17.27 3.22 -36.67
C GLN A 616 17.11 2.25 -37.83
N SER A 617 17.63 1.01 -37.69
CA SER A 617 17.53 -0.01 -38.73
C SER A 617 16.09 -0.38 -39.07
N HIS A 618 15.15 -0.13 -38.14
CA HIS A 618 13.73 -0.40 -38.29
C HIS A 618 12.87 0.88 -38.40
N SER A 619 13.50 2.05 -38.40
CA SER A 619 12.82 3.36 -38.40
C SER A 619 11.99 3.63 -39.66
N GLY A 620 12.42 3.10 -40.81
CA GLY A 620 11.78 3.33 -42.11
C GLY A 620 10.48 2.57 -42.36
N GLN A 621 10.03 1.69 -41.45
CA GLN A 621 8.86 0.84 -41.68
C GLN A 621 7.72 0.98 -40.66
N LEU A 622 7.95 1.55 -39.46
CA LEU A 622 7.03 1.38 -38.32
C LEU A 622 6.92 2.56 -37.32
N LEU A 623 7.63 3.67 -37.50
CA LEU A 623 7.65 4.77 -36.51
C LEU A 623 6.73 5.93 -36.89
N THR A 624 5.97 6.42 -35.91
CA THR A 624 5.28 7.73 -35.97
C THR A 624 6.33 8.84 -36.07
N ASN A 625 6.12 9.86 -36.93
CA ASN A 625 7.09 10.94 -37.18
C ASN A 625 7.63 11.59 -35.88
N GLN A 626 6.80 11.67 -34.85
CA GLN A 626 7.16 12.21 -33.53
C GLN A 626 8.23 11.37 -32.81
N LEU A 627 8.16 10.05 -32.86
CA LEU A 627 9.14 9.16 -32.21
C LEU A 627 10.47 9.12 -32.97
N VAL A 628 10.43 9.28 -34.29
CA VAL A 628 11.64 9.44 -35.12
C VAL A 628 12.38 10.72 -34.73
N ASP A 629 11.67 11.83 -34.60
CA ASP A 629 12.25 13.12 -34.20
C ASP A 629 12.84 13.06 -32.79
N GLU A 630 12.16 12.40 -31.85
CA GLU A 630 12.67 12.18 -30.49
C GLU A 630 13.92 11.29 -30.46
N LEU A 631 13.95 10.21 -31.24
CA LEU A 631 15.14 9.35 -31.35
C LEU A 631 16.35 10.12 -31.90
N ASN A 632 16.14 10.90 -32.96
CA ASN A 632 17.19 11.74 -33.56
C ASN A 632 17.72 12.80 -32.58
N ARG A 633 16.86 13.39 -31.74
CA ARG A 633 17.28 14.33 -30.68
C ARG A 633 18.16 13.65 -29.64
N VAL A 634 17.77 12.46 -29.18
CA VAL A 634 18.51 11.70 -28.16
C VAL A 634 19.86 11.23 -28.69
N GLU A 635 19.91 10.82 -29.96
CA GLU A 635 21.17 10.48 -30.64
C GLU A 635 22.12 11.68 -30.72
N ALA A 636 21.64 12.85 -31.16
CA ALA A 636 22.46 14.07 -31.20
C ALA A 636 22.98 14.46 -29.80
N ALA A 637 22.15 14.26 -28.75
CA ALA A 637 22.56 14.46 -27.36
C ALA A 637 23.61 13.43 -26.88
N TYR A 638 23.53 12.19 -27.35
CA TYR A 638 24.53 11.16 -27.08
C TYR A 638 25.86 11.47 -27.77
N GLU A 639 25.84 11.76 -29.07
CA GLU A 639 27.03 12.03 -29.90
C GLU A 639 27.80 13.28 -29.43
N SER A 640 27.08 14.36 -29.11
CA SER A 640 27.71 15.58 -28.59
C SER A 640 28.47 15.33 -27.28
N ARG A 641 27.99 14.40 -26.45
CA ARG A 641 28.66 14.02 -25.21
C ARG A 641 29.83 13.07 -25.41
N THR A 642 29.73 12.11 -26.34
CA THR A 642 30.88 11.25 -26.66
C THR A 642 32.03 12.06 -27.26
N GLN A 643 31.73 13.07 -28.08
CA GLN A 643 32.73 14.00 -28.61
C GLN A 643 33.36 14.88 -27.51
N SER A 644 32.61 15.22 -26.45
CA SER A 644 33.15 15.91 -25.27
C SER A 644 34.04 15.01 -24.38
N SER A 645 33.79 13.70 -24.32
CA SER A 645 34.59 12.76 -23.52
C SER A 645 35.88 12.30 -24.23
N LEU A 646 35.88 12.26 -25.57
CA LEU A 646 37.09 12.05 -26.38
C LEU A 646 38.15 13.17 -26.20
N GLY A 647 37.79 14.29 -25.55
CA GLY A 647 38.73 15.33 -25.11
C GLY A 647 39.43 15.07 -23.77
N ARG A 648 39.10 13.98 -23.04
CA ARG A 648 39.65 13.68 -21.71
C ARG A 648 40.67 12.54 -21.66
N ASP A 649 40.90 11.83 -22.75
CA ASP A 649 41.98 10.83 -22.85
C ASP A 649 43.24 11.45 -23.48
N ILE A 650 43.79 12.47 -22.82
CA ILE A 650 45.18 12.89 -23.05
C ILE A 650 46.02 12.22 -21.96
N PRO A 651 47.01 11.36 -22.29
CA PRO A 651 47.94 10.88 -21.29
C PRO A 651 48.65 12.09 -20.71
N THR A 652 48.58 12.25 -19.38
CA THR A 652 49.22 13.31 -18.59
C THR A 652 50.59 13.66 -19.15
N SER A 653 50.65 14.77 -19.88
CA SER A 653 51.87 15.47 -20.22
C SER A 653 51.94 16.69 -19.31
N GLU A 654 53.08 16.87 -18.65
CA GLU A 654 53.35 17.94 -17.69
C GLU A 654 52.93 19.33 -18.23
N GLY A 655 51.81 19.84 -17.74
CA GLY A 655 51.25 21.16 -18.07
C GLY A 655 49.74 21.18 -17.81
N GLY A 656 49.33 21.78 -16.68
CA GLY A 656 47.94 21.73 -16.20
C GLY A 656 46.94 22.38 -17.17
N SER A 657 45.71 21.84 -17.23
CA SER A 657 44.63 22.34 -18.09
C SER A 657 44.23 23.79 -17.80
N ASP A 658 44.46 24.26 -16.56
CA ASP A 658 44.21 25.64 -16.11
C ASP A 658 44.97 26.68 -16.92
N ASP A 659 46.22 26.39 -17.32
CA ASP A 659 47.04 27.31 -18.11
C ASP A 659 46.53 27.44 -19.55
N ILE A 660 45.92 26.37 -20.08
CA ILE A 660 45.36 26.35 -21.44
C ILE A 660 44.04 27.11 -21.48
N GLU A 661 43.17 26.90 -20.48
CA GLU A 661 41.89 27.60 -20.36
C GLU A 661 42.09 29.11 -20.14
N THR A 662 43.06 29.48 -19.29
CA THR A 662 43.44 30.88 -19.08
C THR A 662 43.93 31.53 -20.38
N GLN A 663 44.77 30.81 -21.14
CA GLN A 663 45.30 31.32 -22.41
C GLN A 663 44.22 31.42 -23.50
N ALA A 664 43.30 30.47 -23.57
CA ALA A 664 42.17 30.50 -24.49
C ALA A 664 41.24 31.70 -24.19
N ASN A 665 40.94 31.95 -22.91
CA ASN A 665 40.16 33.11 -22.50
C ASN A 665 40.83 34.44 -22.85
N ILE A 666 42.17 34.53 -22.76
CA ILE A 666 42.91 35.71 -23.22
C ILE A 666 42.70 35.94 -24.72
N TYR A 667 42.77 34.89 -25.54
CA TYR A 667 42.52 35.02 -26.99
C TYR A 667 41.09 35.47 -27.29
N PHE A 668 40.09 34.92 -26.58
CA PHE A 668 38.70 35.35 -26.74
C PHE A 668 38.52 36.83 -26.33
N HIS A 669 39.07 37.24 -25.20
CA HIS A 669 39.03 38.65 -24.77
C HIS A 669 39.71 39.59 -25.76
N GLN A 670 40.85 39.19 -26.34
CA GLN A 670 41.55 39.96 -27.37
C GLN A 670 40.73 40.07 -28.66
N MET A 671 39.96 39.04 -29.02
CA MET A 671 39.04 39.08 -30.16
C MET A 671 37.85 40.02 -29.90
N PHE A 672 37.21 39.91 -28.73
CA PHE A 672 36.08 40.75 -28.36
C PHE A 672 36.46 42.22 -28.12
N SER A 673 37.73 42.47 -27.79
CA SER A 673 38.30 43.82 -27.66
C SER A 673 38.87 44.37 -28.98
N GLU A 674 38.61 43.70 -30.11
CA GLU A 674 39.11 44.03 -31.46
C GLU A 674 40.65 44.13 -31.58
N GLN A 675 41.40 43.57 -30.61
CA GLN A 675 42.87 43.53 -30.64
C GLN A 675 43.38 42.44 -31.60
N ILE A 676 42.56 41.43 -31.89
CA ILE A 676 42.79 40.40 -32.89
C ILE A 676 41.57 40.33 -33.81
N SER A 677 41.80 40.33 -35.13
CA SER A 677 40.71 40.18 -36.10
C SER A 677 40.21 38.73 -36.14
N ILE A 678 38.94 38.56 -36.49
CA ILE A 678 38.32 37.23 -36.64
C ILE A 678 39.10 36.36 -37.64
N ASP A 679 39.56 36.95 -38.75
CA ASP A 679 40.39 36.24 -39.74
C ASP A 679 41.73 35.75 -39.17
N ALA A 680 42.36 36.53 -38.28
CA ALA A 680 43.61 36.14 -37.62
C ALA A 680 43.39 35.00 -36.62
N MET A 681 42.23 34.98 -35.92
CA MET A 681 41.84 33.88 -35.04
C MET A 681 41.59 32.59 -35.83
N ILE A 682 40.89 32.69 -36.96
CA ILE A 682 40.62 31.52 -37.84
C ILE A 682 41.92 30.94 -38.38
N GLN A 683 42.88 31.78 -38.80
CA GLN A 683 44.19 31.31 -39.23
C GLN A 683 45.00 30.66 -38.11
N MET A 684 44.88 31.16 -36.87
CA MET A 684 45.52 30.56 -35.69
C MET A 684 44.96 29.18 -35.38
N LEU A 685 43.63 29.03 -35.38
CA LEU A 685 42.96 27.74 -35.16
C LEU A 685 43.25 26.73 -36.28
N ALA A 686 43.34 27.20 -37.53
CA ALA A 686 43.74 26.35 -38.66
C ALA A 686 45.18 25.80 -38.48
N ARG A 687 46.11 26.61 -37.96
CA ARG A 687 47.46 26.17 -37.63
C ARG A 687 47.50 25.18 -36.48
N PHE A 688 46.65 25.35 -35.46
CA PHE A 688 46.56 24.38 -34.35
C PHE A 688 45.98 23.05 -34.81
N LYS A 689 45.00 23.07 -35.73
CA LYS A 689 44.43 21.86 -36.32
C LYS A 689 45.45 21.03 -37.11
N GLU A 690 46.43 21.69 -37.73
CA GLU A 690 47.51 21.03 -38.48
C GLU A 690 48.77 20.75 -37.65
N SER A 691 48.80 21.18 -36.38
CA SER A 691 49.94 21.01 -35.49
C SER A 691 50.05 19.58 -34.98
N THR A 692 51.27 19.04 -34.98
CA THR A 692 51.61 17.75 -34.32
C THR A 692 51.96 17.92 -32.85
N ASN A 693 52.00 19.16 -32.34
CA ASN A 693 52.20 19.46 -30.93
C ASN A 693 50.90 19.20 -30.15
N LYS A 694 51.00 18.52 -29.00
CA LYS A 694 49.85 18.14 -28.15
C LYS A 694 49.31 19.29 -27.29
N ARG A 695 50.05 20.40 -27.21
CA ARG A 695 49.61 21.68 -26.64
C ARG A 695 49.28 22.63 -27.78
#